data_AF-A0A515EKG4-F1
#
_entry.id   AF-A0A515EKG4-F1
#
_cell.length_a   1.000
_cell.length_b   1.000
_cell.length_c   1.000
_cell.angle_alpha   90.00
_cell.angle_beta   90.00
_cell.angle_gamma   90.00
#
_symmetry.space_group_name_H-M   'P 1'
#
loop_
_entity.id
_entity.type
_entity.pdbx_description
1 polymer ?
#
loop_
_entity_poly.entity_id
_entity_poly.type
_entity_poly.pdbx_seq_one_letter_code
_entity_poly.pdbx_strand_id
1 'polypeptide(L)'
;MQKTFLFAAVALAVTACGGGGGGNTTTTSTSALTGQFIDAAVGNVDYETSSGLRGTTDANGNFRYNPGDTVTFRIGGLTLGSGPASGTVTPLDMVAGATSVNDPEVIKLLQVLQTLDDDNDPSNGITISAAVRTAIGTTGRKLQDISDLNTAVVSLVQTALSPPGRALKSADAAKAHFADTLGKLEVNNKLAAMGTITNFVVGGGGKNCSSFNGDTQSSNCSADWTTILAQDPVFAGLTKANISFDSNYATPTFTYSITQANRDKLNALPASLFDAGRKSTVVAAIDTRLAGGGAKNQLSFSDFDGSKPLYADGTALWVSELSGADFDALLIAMCGTATPSNGTDCTLANSNIAAVQTATFESSTNRDKAVLIAQALQTSFGTGTIKYRYNSDGSTASPNFRAEFRARKLAADGSAVAAGLTASLNSAEKAVLRSAFVDPNPQTNRKIEARTVKFLSNPASLDIYTQFVQAAKAMAGGSKPKIGVVTASADNAFLDADINVWALKSAGAEVVYLPFNGGLRRAMDASQCAQVAFHYDAFANTNAVADAFHMDQVYPDLAAAQSSACNNPAGLTATLEGLHGLYFSGGDQARHLESLFTKSGSTFTASAELTTLRNRFDQGRLVVAGTSAGNHIQGGGTWKGLDVPMIGGGDSYAALSGGFSQGSGAAIESAAAASRYAKGGHGFFPYGVLDSHFSQRTREGRLVRATKEGGMDYGFGVDENTALVVGKRPANGGTTMSVLGAGGVFVVDVRNATATGTATGNYTISGVKAHYLVQGDTLTITSSGELNVNLSSHGGRPLLPLVQSAAAVTQTKIMDYGSSNMLKMARSMGLTGASTATGTNATSSDGRTTQSQAFTLTLTRGAGTAFRGVGDSISYTNVNLAIAPN
;
A
#
# COMPACT_ATOMS: atom_id res chain seq x y z
N MET A 1 9.10 -45.04 21.07
CA MET A 1 8.06 -44.33 21.86
C MET A 1 7.16 -43.60 20.89
N GLN A 2 5.89 -44.01 20.81
CA GLN A 2 4.84 -43.38 19.99
C GLN A 2 4.51 -41.98 20.51
N LYS A 3 4.29 -41.01 19.60
CA LYS A 3 3.21 -40.02 19.73
C LYS A 3 2.68 -39.66 18.34
N THR A 4 1.43 -40.05 18.14
CA THR A 4 0.52 -39.83 17.01
C THR A 4 0.18 -38.35 16.83
N PHE A 5 0.05 -37.85 15.60
CA PHE A 5 -0.73 -36.64 15.31
C PHE A 5 -1.57 -36.78 14.01
N LEU A 6 -2.80 -36.29 14.14
CA LEU A 6 -3.97 -36.36 13.28
C LEU A 6 -3.85 -35.44 12.05
N PHE A 7 -4.20 -35.93 10.87
CA PHE A 7 -4.58 -35.10 9.72
C PHE A 7 -6.09 -34.81 9.78
N ALA A 8 -6.46 -33.53 9.84
CA ALA A 8 -7.84 -33.09 9.66
C ALA A 8 -8.06 -32.73 8.18
N ALA A 9 -8.78 -33.58 7.46
CA ALA A 9 -9.25 -33.31 6.11
C ALA A 9 -10.51 -32.43 6.16
N VAL A 10 -10.49 -31.28 5.49
CA VAL A 10 -11.68 -30.43 5.29
C VAL A 10 -12.38 -30.92 4.03
N ALA A 11 -13.51 -31.62 4.20
CA ALA A 11 -14.41 -32.02 3.12
C ALA A 11 -15.43 -30.90 2.87
N LEU A 12 -15.41 -30.29 1.67
CA LEU A 12 -16.52 -29.47 1.17
C LEU A 12 -17.65 -30.38 0.70
N ALA A 13 -18.79 -30.34 1.38
CA ALA A 13 -20.03 -30.97 0.95
C ALA A 13 -20.77 -30.05 -0.05
N VAL A 14 -20.92 -30.51 -1.29
CA VAL A 14 -21.87 -29.93 -2.25
C VAL A 14 -23.16 -30.73 -2.15
N THR A 15 -24.23 -30.08 -1.68
CA THR A 15 -25.59 -30.61 -1.67
C THR A 15 -26.17 -30.60 -3.08
N ALA A 16 -26.36 -31.78 -3.69
CA ALA A 16 -27.20 -31.97 -4.86
C ALA A 16 -28.56 -32.55 -4.45
N CYS A 17 -29.61 -31.95 -5.00
CA CYS A 17 -31.01 -32.23 -4.77
C CYS A 17 -31.42 -33.64 -5.28
N GLY A 18 -32.45 -34.21 -4.64
CA GLY A 18 -32.76 -35.64 -4.70
C GLY A 18 -33.48 -36.18 -5.94
N GLY A 19 -33.52 -37.52 -5.99
CA GLY A 19 -34.31 -38.36 -6.90
C GLY A 19 -34.00 -39.82 -6.61
N GLY A 20 -34.99 -40.60 -6.18
CA GLY A 20 -34.80 -41.90 -5.51
C GLY A 20 -34.74 -43.15 -6.40
N GLY A 21 -34.31 -44.25 -5.75
CA GLY A 21 -34.84 -45.60 -5.94
C GLY A 21 -34.23 -46.48 -7.05
N GLY A 22 -33.58 -47.58 -6.64
CA GLY A 22 -33.44 -48.80 -7.45
C GLY A 22 -32.00 -49.24 -7.69
N GLY A 23 -31.55 -50.26 -6.96
CA GLY A 23 -30.24 -50.85 -7.12
C GLY A 23 -30.06 -51.55 -8.47
N ASN A 24 -28.95 -51.27 -9.14
CA ASN A 24 -28.29 -52.19 -10.04
C ASN A 24 -26.78 -51.87 -10.01
N THR A 25 -25.95 -52.87 -9.80
CA THR A 25 -24.48 -52.75 -9.77
C THR A 25 -23.96 -52.30 -11.13
N THR A 26 -23.75 -50.99 -11.28
CA THR A 26 -22.95 -50.41 -12.36
C THR A 26 -21.61 -49.98 -11.77
N THR A 27 -20.54 -50.59 -12.27
CA THR A 27 -19.16 -50.13 -12.12
C THR A 27 -19.10 -48.65 -12.52
N THR A 28 -18.96 -47.76 -11.55
CA THR A 28 -18.68 -46.34 -11.77
C THR A 28 -17.28 -46.21 -12.36
N SER A 29 -17.18 -46.09 -13.68
CA SER A 29 -15.97 -45.56 -14.32
C SER A 29 -15.84 -44.09 -13.90
N THR A 30 -15.06 -43.81 -12.87
CA THR A 30 -14.56 -42.46 -12.62
C THR A 30 -13.74 -42.05 -13.85
N SER A 31 -14.21 -41.07 -14.61
CA SER A 31 -13.46 -40.53 -15.73
C SER A 31 -12.11 -40.01 -15.23
N ALA A 32 -11.01 -40.57 -15.75
CA ALA A 32 -9.67 -40.12 -15.38
C ALA A 32 -9.51 -38.61 -15.65
N LEU A 33 -8.97 -37.90 -14.66
CA LEU A 33 -8.65 -36.47 -14.71
C LEU A 33 -7.35 -36.24 -15.48
N THR A 34 -7.12 -34.99 -15.86
CA THR A 34 -5.87 -34.55 -16.50
C THR A 34 -5.07 -33.70 -15.52
N GLY A 35 -3.79 -34.01 -15.34
CA GLY A 35 -2.82 -33.20 -14.60
C GLY A 35 -1.69 -32.72 -15.50
N GLN A 36 -0.87 -31.78 -15.05
CA GLN A 36 0.31 -31.26 -15.78
C GLN A 36 1.61 -31.47 -15.02
N PHE A 37 2.69 -31.86 -15.71
CA PHE A 37 4.04 -31.94 -15.14
C PHE A 37 4.89 -30.72 -15.53
N ILE A 38 5.32 -29.91 -14.55
CA ILE A 38 5.82 -28.55 -14.77
C ILE A 38 7.19 -28.25 -14.09
N ASP A 39 8.18 -27.96 -14.93
CA ASP A 39 9.39 -27.12 -14.75
C ASP A 39 9.55 -26.31 -16.06
N ALA A 40 8.58 -25.42 -16.33
CA ALA A 40 7.95 -25.25 -17.66
C ALA A 40 7.24 -26.53 -18.14
N ALA A 41 6.35 -26.46 -19.13
CA ALA A 41 5.59 -27.63 -19.56
C ALA A 41 6.54 -28.76 -20.02
N VAL A 42 6.55 -29.90 -19.32
CA VAL A 42 7.48 -31.01 -19.59
C VAL A 42 6.83 -32.04 -20.51
N GLY A 43 7.12 -31.96 -21.80
CA GLY A 43 6.58 -32.82 -22.83
C GLY A 43 7.42 -34.05 -23.16
N ASN A 44 6.74 -35.08 -23.65
CA ASN A 44 7.32 -36.33 -24.14
C ASN A 44 8.02 -37.18 -23.06
N VAL A 45 7.54 -37.14 -21.81
CA VAL A 45 8.01 -37.96 -20.69
C VAL A 45 6.98 -39.04 -20.38
N ASP A 46 7.42 -40.28 -20.18
CA ASP A 46 6.53 -41.41 -19.92
C ASP A 46 6.01 -41.34 -18.47
N TYR A 47 4.72 -41.63 -18.26
CA TYR A 47 4.11 -41.67 -16.93
C TYR A 47 3.34 -42.95 -16.68
N GLU A 48 3.27 -43.34 -15.41
CA GLU A 48 2.47 -44.46 -14.93
C GLU A 48 1.86 -44.11 -13.56
N THR A 49 0.56 -44.33 -13.39
CA THR A 49 -0.12 -44.10 -12.12
C THR A 49 -0.34 -45.40 -11.34
N SER A 50 -0.54 -45.29 -10.03
CA SER A 50 -0.84 -46.44 -9.15
C SER A 50 -2.10 -47.22 -9.55
N SER A 51 -3.06 -46.58 -10.22
CA SER A 51 -4.25 -47.23 -10.77
C SER A 51 -4.04 -47.89 -12.14
N GLY A 52 -2.82 -47.82 -12.69
CA GLY A 52 -2.44 -48.48 -13.93
C GLY A 52 -2.62 -47.65 -15.20
N LEU A 53 -2.94 -46.35 -15.10
CA LEU A 53 -2.95 -45.46 -16.26
C LEU A 53 -1.52 -45.21 -16.72
N ARG A 54 -1.28 -45.30 -18.04
CA ARG A 54 0.03 -45.12 -18.66
C ARG A 54 -0.08 -44.26 -19.91
N GLY A 55 0.98 -43.53 -20.20
CA GLY A 55 1.09 -42.75 -21.43
C GLY A 55 2.37 -41.94 -21.45
N THR A 56 2.41 -40.96 -22.35
CA THR A 56 3.48 -39.97 -22.44
C THR A 56 2.84 -38.58 -22.30
N THR A 57 3.52 -37.65 -21.62
CA THR A 57 3.05 -36.27 -21.52
C THR A 57 3.01 -35.59 -22.89
N ASP A 58 1.99 -34.78 -23.15
CA ASP A 58 1.90 -33.97 -24.37
C ASP A 58 2.79 -32.72 -24.29
N ALA A 59 2.79 -31.87 -25.33
CA ALA A 59 3.59 -30.65 -25.37
C ALA A 59 3.27 -29.63 -24.26
N ASN A 60 2.10 -29.74 -23.61
CA ASN A 60 1.70 -28.93 -22.47
C ASN A 60 1.98 -29.62 -21.12
N GLY A 61 2.66 -30.77 -21.14
CA GLY A 61 2.94 -31.57 -19.96
C GLY A 61 1.76 -32.38 -19.43
N ASN A 62 0.66 -32.52 -20.19
CA ASN A 62 -0.56 -33.16 -19.70
C ASN A 62 -0.40 -34.68 -19.54
N PHE A 63 -0.85 -35.24 -18.42
CA PHE A 63 -0.96 -36.67 -18.14
C PHE A 63 -2.33 -37.02 -17.54
N ARG A 64 -2.74 -38.31 -17.55
CA ARG A 64 -4.02 -38.76 -16.99
C ARG A 64 -3.85 -39.45 -15.64
N TYR A 65 -4.76 -39.18 -14.70
CA TYR A 65 -4.74 -39.82 -13.38
C TYR A 65 -6.14 -39.96 -12.78
N ASN A 66 -6.31 -40.86 -11.81
CA ASN A 66 -7.51 -40.94 -10.97
C ASN A 66 -7.28 -40.25 -9.62
N PRO A 67 -8.29 -39.62 -9.00
CA PRO A 67 -8.14 -39.02 -7.67
C PRO A 67 -7.53 -40.00 -6.65
N GLY A 68 -6.50 -39.55 -5.94
CA GLY A 68 -5.76 -40.38 -4.98
C GLY A 68 -4.61 -41.20 -5.57
N ASP A 69 -4.39 -41.14 -6.89
CA ASP A 69 -3.23 -41.79 -7.51
C ASP A 69 -1.90 -41.20 -7.02
N THR A 70 -0.86 -42.04 -7.08
CA THR A 70 0.52 -41.59 -7.24
C THR A 70 0.91 -41.72 -8.71
N VAL A 71 1.80 -40.85 -9.20
CA VAL A 71 2.33 -40.87 -10.56
C VAL A 71 3.85 -40.98 -10.53
N THR A 72 4.41 -41.82 -11.39
CA THR A 72 5.85 -41.97 -11.64
C THR A 72 6.18 -41.49 -13.05
N PHE A 73 7.16 -40.59 -13.19
CA PHE A 73 7.64 -40.08 -14.49
C PHE A 73 8.98 -40.69 -14.89
N ARG A 74 9.16 -40.96 -16.19
CA ARG A 74 10.34 -41.64 -16.75
C ARG A 74 10.75 -41.06 -18.11
N ILE A 75 12.06 -41.02 -18.37
CA ILE A 75 12.63 -40.74 -19.69
C ILE A 75 13.33 -42.02 -20.16
N GLY A 76 12.72 -42.76 -21.08
CA GLY A 76 13.18 -44.11 -21.39
C GLY A 76 13.21 -44.98 -20.12
N GLY A 77 14.37 -45.53 -19.78
CA GLY A 77 14.59 -46.33 -18.58
C GLY A 77 14.87 -45.51 -17.31
N LEU A 78 15.20 -44.23 -17.44
CA LEU A 78 15.52 -43.37 -16.31
C LEU A 78 14.24 -42.95 -15.58
N THR A 79 14.05 -43.43 -14.36
CA THR A 79 12.96 -42.97 -13.47
C THR A 79 13.34 -41.65 -12.81
N LEU A 80 12.57 -40.60 -13.09
CA LEU A 80 12.81 -39.25 -12.58
C LEU A 80 12.42 -39.11 -11.11
N GLY A 81 11.25 -39.67 -10.74
CA GLY A 81 10.69 -39.59 -9.40
C GLY A 81 9.25 -40.07 -9.37
N SER A 82 8.66 -40.11 -8.17
CA SER A 82 7.28 -40.50 -7.95
C SER A 82 6.69 -39.72 -6.80
N GLY A 83 5.43 -39.30 -6.93
CA GLY A 83 4.70 -38.61 -5.87
C GLY A 83 3.20 -38.55 -6.15
N PRO A 84 2.44 -37.78 -5.35
CA PRO A 84 0.99 -37.67 -5.52
C PRO A 84 0.62 -37.12 -6.89
N ALA A 85 -0.35 -37.75 -7.56
CA ALA A 85 -0.93 -37.24 -8.79
C ALA A 85 -1.97 -36.16 -8.46
N SER A 86 -1.87 -35.02 -9.12
CA SER A 86 -2.75 -33.87 -8.92
C SER A 86 -2.90 -33.07 -10.23
N GLY A 87 -3.67 -31.99 -10.20
CA GLY A 87 -3.84 -31.11 -11.38
C GLY A 87 -2.53 -30.47 -11.85
N THR A 88 -1.57 -30.25 -10.93
CA THR A 88 -0.25 -29.71 -11.24
C THR A 88 0.78 -30.43 -10.38
N VAL A 89 1.74 -31.08 -11.04
CA VAL A 89 2.85 -31.81 -10.43
C VAL A 89 4.15 -31.15 -10.85
N THR A 90 5.02 -30.85 -9.90
CA THR A 90 6.33 -30.22 -10.14
C THR A 90 7.47 -31.15 -9.71
N PRO A 91 8.72 -30.91 -10.13
CA PRO A 91 9.89 -31.61 -9.60
C PRO A 91 10.00 -31.63 -8.06
N LEU A 92 9.49 -30.60 -7.38
CA LEU A 92 9.46 -30.56 -5.92
C LEU A 92 8.54 -31.65 -5.35
N ASP A 93 7.41 -31.92 -6.01
CA ASP A 93 6.41 -32.92 -5.59
C ASP A 93 6.88 -34.37 -5.85
N MET A 94 7.89 -34.54 -6.70
CA MET A 94 8.43 -35.85 -7.11
C MET A 94 9.53 -36.38 -6.18
N VAL A 95 10.01 -35.54 -5.25
CA VAL A 95 11.03 -35.90 -4.27
C VAL A 95 10.39 -36.03 -2.89
N ALA A 96 10.39 -37.25 -2.36
CA ALA A 96 9.75 -37.55 -1.08
C ALA A 96 10.39 -36.74 0.07
N GLY A 97 9.58 -35.91 0.73
CA GLY A 97 10.01 -35.10 1.88
C GLY A 97 10.70 -33.78 1.52
N ALA A 98 10.86 -33.45 0.24
CA ALA A 98 11.41 -32.16 -0.17
C ALA A 98 10.44 -31.02 0.16
N THR A 99 10.97 -29.96 0.76
CA THR A 99 10.19 -28.74 1.13
C THR A 99 10.77 -27.48 0.50
N SER A 100 11.86 -27.60 -0.26
CA SER A 100 12.58 -26.47 -0.84
C SER A 100 13.21 -26.84 -2.18
N VAL A 101 13.28 -25.87 -3.10
CA VAL A 101 14.03 -25.97 -4.36
C VAL A 101 15.54 -26.16 -4.17
N ASN A 102 16.03 -25.98 -2.94
CA ASN A 102 17.43 -26.22 -2.58
C ASN A 102 17.71 -27.68 -2.19
N ASP A 103 16.70 -28.55 -2.19
CA ASP A 103 16.90 -29.97 -1.96
C ASP A 103 17.81 -30.57 -3.06
N PRO A 104 18.89 -31.29 -2.71
CA PRO A 104 19.84 -31.81 -3.69
C PRO A 104 19.21 -32.71 -4.75
N GLU A 105 18.19 -33.50 -4.40
CA GLU A 105 17.51 -34.40 -5.35
C GLU A 105 16.56 -33.63 -6.26
N VAL A 106 15.94 -32.55 -5.75
CA VAL A 106 15.17 -31.61 -6.59
C VAL A 106 16.10 -30.93 -7.58
N ILE A 107 17.26 -30.42 -7.14
CA ILE A 107 18.25 -29.78 -8.02
C ILE A 107 18.69 -30.73 -9.13
N LYS A 108 19.00 -32.00 -8.82
CA LYS A 108 19.36 -33.00 -9.84
C LYS A 108 18.27 -33.18 -10.88
N LEU A 109 17.01 -33.27 -10.45
CA LEU A 109 15.86 -33.40 -11.35
C LEU A 109 15.72 -32.20 -12.29
N LEU A 110 15.82 -30.97 -11.76
CA LEU A 110 15.79 -29.75 -12.55
C LEU A 110 16.94 -29.68 -13.56
N GLN A 111 18.16 -30.01 -13.12
CA GLN A 111 19.33 -30.03 -14.00
C GLN A 111 19.16 -31.03 -15.14
N VAL A 112 18.62 -32.22 -14.89
CA VAL A 112 18.36 -33.21 -15.95
C VAL A 112 17.29 -32.72 -16.91
N LEU A 113 16.13 -32.28 -16.44
CA LEU A 113 15.04 -31.83 -17.30
C LEU A 113 15.48 -30.70 -18.24
N GLN A 114 16.09 -29.66 -17.69
CA GLN A 114 16.50 -28.48 -18.46
C GLN A 114 17.72 -28.72 -19.36
N THR A 115 18.56 -29.72 -19.05
CA THR A 115 19.68 -30.11 -19.93
C THR A 115 19.21 -30.95 -21.11
N LEU A 116 18.14 -31.74 -20.93
CA LEU A 116 17.64 -32.67 -21.95
C LEU A 116 16.60 -32.05 -22.88
N ASP A 117 16.16 -30.83 -22.59
CA ASP A 117 15.25 -30.04 -23.41
C ASP A 117 15.75 -29.88 -24.86
N ASP A 118 14.92 -30.09 -25.88
CA ASP A 118 15.36 -30.30 -27.27
C ASP A 118 16.04 -29.09 -27.92
N ASP A 119 15.72 -27.86 -27.51
CA ASP A 119 16.32 -26.63 -28.06
C ASP A 119 17.24 -25.89 -27.08
N ASN A 120 17.39 -26.43 -25.85
CA ASN A 120 18.20 -25.87 -24.76
C ASN A 120 17.67 -24.54 -24.19
N ASP A 121 16.42 -24.20 -24.46
CA ASP A 121 15.72 -23.04 -23.94
C ASP A 121 14.47 -23.44 -23.12
N PRO A 122 14.65 -23.80 -21.84
CA PRO A 122 13.53 -24.26 -21.01
C PRO A 122 12.44 -23.18 -20.79
N SER A 123 12.72 -21.91 -21.13
CA SER A 123 11.77 -20.81 -20.96
C SER A 123 10.56 -20.88 -21.91
N ASN A 124 10.67 -21.66 -22.99
CA ASN A 124 9.61 -21.86 -23.98
C ASN A 124 8.86 -23.21 -23.83
N GLY A 125 9.20 -24.00 -22.81
CA GLY A 125 8.76 -25.38 -22.61
C GLY A 125 9.97 -26.31 -22.44
N ILE A 126 9.76 -27.51 -21.91
CA ILE A 126 10.79 -28.55 -21.89
C ILE A 126 10.29 -29.71 -22.74
N THR A 127 10.91 -29.94 -23.88
CA THR A 127 10.55 -31.07 -24.76
C THR A 127 11.67 -32.09 -24.77
N ILE A 128 11.39 -33.32 -24.36
CA ILE A 128 12.39 -34.39 -24.43
C ILE A 128 12.31 -35.10 -25.78
N SER A 129 13.34 -35.05 -26.61
CA SER A 129 13.26 -35.64 -27.95
C SER A 129 13.18 -37.18 -27.92
N ALA A 130 12.59 -37.78 -28.97
CA ALA A 130 12.56 -39.25 -29.11
C ALA A 130 13.97 -39.86 -29.22
N ALA A 131 14.92 -39.11 -29.79
CA ALA A 131 16.32 -39.51 -29.88
C ALA A 131 16.96 -39.58 -28.47
N VAL A 132 16.70 -38.59 -27.60
CA VAL A 132 17.15 -38.58 -26.21
C VAL A 132 16.57 -39.77 -25.42
N ARG A 133 15.26 -40.03 -25.55
CA ARG A 133 14.62 -41.20 -24.93
C ARG A 133 15.25 -42.52 -25.38
N THR A 134 15.51 -42.65 -26.68
CA THR A 134 16.15 -43.85 -27.25
C THR A 134 17.58 -44.01 -26.74
N ALA A 135 18.35 -42.92 -26.66
CA ALA A 135 19.73 -42.92 -26.17
C ALA A 135 19.85 -43.30 -24.69
N ILE A 136 18.88 -42.91 -23.86
CA ILE A 136 18.81 -43.34 -22.44
C ILE A 136 18.48 -44.84 -22.33
N GLY A 137 17.79 -45.41 -23.33
CA GLY A 137 17.51 -46.85 -23.40
C GLY A 137 16.54 -47.32 -22.31
N THR A 138 16.55 -48.60 -21.93
CA THR A 138 15.62 -49.20 -20.94
C THR A 138 16.29 -49.51 -19.59
N THR A 139 17.41 -48.87 -19.27
CA THR A 139 18.11 -49.09 -18.00
C THR A 139 17.25 -48.57 -16.85
N GLY A 140 16.61 -49.44 -16.08
CA GLY A 140 15.68 -49.10 -14.98
C GLY A 140 16.32 -48.39 -13.78
N ARG A 141 17.14 -47.37 -14.02
CA ARG A 141 17.85 -46.57 -13.01
C ARG A 141 16.92 -45.49 -12.48
N LYS A 142 17.00 -45.22 -11.18
CA LYS A 142 16.36 -44.05 -10.57
C LYS A 142 17.36 -42.91 -10.55
N LEU A 143 16.89 -41.71 -10.85
CA LEU A 143 17.72 -40.50 -10.84
C LEU A 143 18.41 -40.29 -9.49
N GLN A 144 17.71 -40.65 -8.40
CA GLN A 144 18.21 -40.49 -7.03
C GLN A 144 19.41 -41.38 -6.71
N ASP A 145 19.60 -42.48 -7.46
CA ASP A 145 20.73 -43.39 -7.29
C ASP A 145 21.97 -42.93 -8.08
N ILE A 146 21.88 -41.82 -8.81
CA ILE A 146 22.97 -41.30 -9.66
C ILE A 146 23.81 -40.29 -8.88
N SER A 147 25.10 -40.61 -8.72
CA SER A 147 26.09 -39.75 -8.07
C SER A 147 26.74 -38.74 -9.02
N ASP A 148 26.84 -39.05 -10.31
CA ASP A 148 27.42 -38.18 -11.35
C ASP A 148 26.51 -38.12 -12.59
N LEU A 149 25.79 -37.01 -12.74
CA LEU A 149 24.87 -36.76 -13.85
C LEU A 149 25.59 -36.59 -15.19
N ASN A 150 26.83 -36.05 -15.21
CA ASN A 150 27.56 -35.84 -16.47
C ASN A 150 27.91 -37.19 -17.11
N THR A 151 28.41 -38.12 -16.30
CA THR A 151 28.79 -39.45 -16.78
C THR A 151 27.57 -40.33 -17.04
N ALA A 152 26.57 -40.31 -16.15
CA ALA A 152 25.46 -41.27 -16.20
C ALA A 152 24.27 -40.85 -17.09
N VAL A 153 24.14 -39.56 -17.43
CA VAL A 153 23.02 -39.04 -18.23
C VAL A 153 23.54 -38.24 -19.42
N VAL A 154 24.27 -37.14 -19.19
CA VAL A 154 24.66 -36.20 -20.26
C VAL A 154 25.52 -36.88 -21.34
N SER A 155 26.53 -37.65 -20.93
CA SER A 155 27.42 -38.35 -21.87
C SER A 155 26.69 -39.36 -22.76
N LEU A 156 25.61 -39.98 -22.27
CA LEU A 156 24.83 -40.96 -23.04
C LEU A 156 24.00 -40.33 -24.15
N VAL A 157 23.56 -39.09 -23.94
CA VAL A 157 22.66 -38.39 -24.87
C VAL A 157 23.39 -37.38 -25.74
N GLN A 158 24.72 -37.25 -25.61
CA GLN A 158 25.49 -36.13 -26.18
C GLN A 158 25.30 -35.91 -27.69
N THR A 159 25.06 -36.99 -28.44
CA THR A 159 24.80 -36.96 -29.89
C THR A 159 23.31 -36.87 -30.25
N ALA A 160 22.42 -37.10 -29.28
CA ALA A 160 20.96 -37.06 -29.44
C ALA A 160 20.35 -35.70 -29.07
N LEU A 161 21.13 -34.81 -28.44
CA LEU A 161 20.73 -33.45 -28.09
C LEU A 161 20.87 -32.50 -29.29
N SER A 162 20.01 -31.49 -29.36
CA SER A 162 20.17 -30.34 -30.25
C SER A 162 20.38 -29.06 -29.43
N PRO A 163 21.45 -28.27 -29.65
CA PRO A 163 22.68 -28.69 -30.32
C PRO A 163 23.35 -29.89 -29.59
N PRO A 164 24.14 -30.72 -30.29
CA PRO A 164 24.91 -31.79 -29.65
C PRO A 164 26.04 -31.18 -28.80
N GLY A 165 26.55 -31.94 -27.84
CA GLY A 165 27.72 -31.47 -27.09
C GLY A 165 27.42 -30.62 -25.84
N ARG A 166 26.18 -30.61 -25.33
CA ARG A 166 25.80 -29.76 -24.18
C ARG A 166 26.48 -30.17 -22.88
N ALA A 167 26.69 -29.18 -22.01
CA ALA A 167 27.08 -29.39 -20.62
C ALA A 167 25.83 -29.43 -19.73
N LEU A 168 25.92 -30.12 -18.59
CA LEU A 168 24.87 -30.09 -17.58
C LEU A 168 24.55 -28.65 -17.16
N LYS A 169 23.26 -28.30 -17.11
CA LYS A 169 22.80 -27.01 -16.60
C LYS A 169 23.35 -26.78 -15.19
N SER A 170 23.82 -25.57 -14.89
CA SER A 170 24.29 -25.26 -13.54
C SER A 170 23.12 -25.30 -12.54
N ALA A 171 23.40 -25.67 -11.29
CA ALA A 171 22.38 -25.72 -10.24
C ALA A 171 21.68 -24.37 -10.07
N ASP A 172 22.41 -23.25 -10.17
CA ASP A 172 21.83 -21.91 -10.02
C ASP A 172 20.93 -21.52 -11.20
N ALA A 173 21.31 -21.84 -12.44
CA ALA A 173 20.45 -21.60 -13.60
C ALA A 173 19.19 -22.47 -13.54
N ALA A 174 19.33 -23.74 -13.14
CA ALA A 174 18.21 -24.67 -13.02
C ALA A 174 17.20 -24.23 -11.95
N LYS A 175 17.69 -23.83 -10.77
CA LYS A 175 16.88 -23.26 -9.70
C LYS A 175 16.22 -21.94 -10.10
N ALA A 176 16.95 -21.04 -10.80
CA ALA A 176 16.40 -19.75 -11.20
C ALA A 176 15.24 -19.90 -12.20
N HIS A 177 15.39 -20.79 -13.18
CA HIS A 177 14.31 -21.14 -14.11
C HIS A 177 13.08 -21.71 -13.38
N PHE A 178 13.33 -22.69 -12.50
CA PHE A 178 12.23 -23.34 -11.79
C PHE A 178 11.54 -22.38 -10.81
N ALA A 179 12.28 -21.48 -10.17
CA ALA A 179 11.72 -20.44 -9.31
C ALA A 179 10.83 -19.45 -10.11
N ASP A 180 11.24 -19.08 -11.34
CA ASP A 180 10.41 -18.28 -12.24
C ASP A 180 9.12 -19.03 -12.64
N THR A 181 9.23 -20.33 -12.92
CA THR A 181 8.09 -21.22 -13.19
C THR A 181 7.14 -21.30 -12.00
N LEU A 182 7.65 -21.52 -10.79
CA LEU A 182 6.84 -21.55 -9.57
C LEU A 182 6.15 -20.20 -9.32
N GLY A 183 6.83 -19.08 -9.59
CA GLY A 183 6.23 -17.75 -9.54
C GLY A 183 5.10 -17.56 -10.55
N LYS A 184 5.29 -18.04 -11.79
CA LYS A 184 4.23 -18.03 -12.84
C LYS A 184 3.06 -18.93 -12.47
N LEU A 185 3.31 -20.13 -11.92
CA LEU A 185 2.28 -21.03 -11.43
C LEU A 185 1.54 -20.43 -10.25
N GLU A 186 2.21 -19.75 -9.33
CA GLU A 186 1.56 -19.03 -8.24
C GLU A 186 0.63 -17.93 -8.77
N VAL A 187 1.07 -17.15 -9.76
CA VAL A 187 0.25 -16.13 -10.43
C VAL A 187 -0.91 -16.75 -11.18
N ASN A 188 -0.69 -17.82 -11.94
CA ASN A 188 -1.73 -18.51 -12.71
C ASN A 188 -2.72 -19.25 -11.81
N ASN A 189 -2.27 -19.85 -10.71
CA ASN A 189 -3.13 -20.46 -9.71
C ASN A 189 -3.94 -19.41 -8.96
N LYS A 190 -3.36 -18.23 -8.68
CA LYS A 190 -4.12 -17.08 -8.19
C LYS A 190 -5.17 -16.66 -9.23
N LEU A 191 -4.80 -16.51 -10.51
CA LEU A 191 -5.72 -16.17 -11.60
C LEU A 191 -6.83 -17.23 -11.81
N ALA A 192 -6.52 -18.51 -11.68
CA ALA A 192 -7.45 -19.63 -11.85
C ALA A 192 -8.36 -19.83 -10.62
N ALA A 193 -7.82 -19.62 -9.41
CA ALA A 193 -8.60 -19.61 -8.17
C ALA A 193 -9.55 -18.41 -8.08
N MET A 194 -9.33 -17.37 -8.89
CA MET A 194 -10.19 -16.19 -8.99
C MET A 194 -11.41 -16.36 -9.92
N GLY A 195 -11.60 -17.51 -10.57
CA GLY A 195 -12.65 -17.67 -11.58
C GLY A 195 -12.56 -16.63 -12.72
N THR A 196 -13.50 -16.64 -13.66
CA THR A 196 -13.59 -15.60 -14.69
C THR A 196 -13.71 -14.21 -14.06
N ILE A 197 -12.64 -13.42 -14.07
CA ILE A 197 -12.62 -12.05 -13.54
C ILE A 197 -13.50 -11.14 -14.41
N THR A 198 -14.62 -10.68 -13.84
CA THR A 198 -15.53 -9.66 -14.41
C THR A 198 -15.29 -8.25 -13.82
N ASN A 199 -14.17 -8.01 -13.12
CA ASN A 199 -14.00 -6.88 -12.20
C ASN A 199 -12.73 -6.02 -12.44
N PHE A 200 -12.31 -5.81 -13.70
CA PHE A 200 -11.25 -4.83 -14.00
C PHE A 200 -11.82 -3.42 -14.09
N VAL A 201 -11.20 -2.45 -13.42
CA VAL A 201 -11.38 -1.03 -13.77
C VAL A 201 -10.11 -0.56 -14.42
N VAL A 202 -10.23 0.10 -15.57
CA VAL A 202 -9.09 0.75 -16.21
C VAL A 202 -9.14 2.24 -15.88
N GLY A 203 -8.02 2.85 -15.51
CA GLY A 203 -7.89 4.24 -15.08
C GLY A 203 -8.09 4.45 -13.58
N GLY A 204 -8.28 5.72 -13.17
CA GLY A 204 -8.56 6.07 -11.78
C GLY A 204 -9.24 7.44 -11.63
N GLY A 205 -10.20 7.53 -10.70
CA GLY A 205 -10.80 8.78 -10.20
C GLY A 205 -11.44 9.72 -11.24
N GLY A 206 -11.89 9.23 -12.40
CA GLY A 206 -12.55 10.02 -13.45
C GLY A 206 -11.64 10.97 -14.25
N LYS A 207 -10.36 11.15 -13.88
CA LYS A 207 -9.48 12.18 -14.47
C LYS A 207 -8.46 11.67 -15.50
N ASN A 208 -8.12 10.39 -15.50
CA ASN A 208 -7.14 9.80 -16.43
C ASN A 208 -7.76 8.58 -17.09
N CYS A 209 -7.66 8.46 -18.42
CA CYS A 209 -8.27 7.41 -19.26
C CYS A 209 -8.94 6.27 -18.46
N SER A 210 -10.23 6.44 -18.14
CA SER A 210 -10.92 5.62 -17.13
C SER A 210 -12.24 5.05 -17.60
N SER A 211 -12.49 3.78 -17.26
CA SER A 211 -13.74 3.08 -17.57
C SER A 211 -14.95 3.63 -16.81
N PHE A 212 -14.75 4.41 -15.74
CA PHE A 212 -15.85 5.13 -15.08
C PHE A 212 -16.50 6.20 -15.96
N ASN A 213 -15.87 6.57 -17.09
CA ASN A 213 -16.41 7.53 -18.05
C ASN A 213 -17.30 6.87 -19.11
N GLY A 214 -17.65 5.59 -18.93
CA GLY A 214 -18.47 4.82 -19.85
C GLY A 214 -17.67 4.00 -20.86
N ASP A 215 -18.40 3.23 -21.66
CA ASP A 215 -17.89 2.27 -22.66
C ASP A 215 -17.50 2.91 -24.00
N THR A 216 -17.76 4.20 -24.14
CA THR A 216 -17.32 5.09 -25.24
C THR A 216 -15.97 5.75 -24.90
N GLN A 217 -15.30 6.30 -25.91
CA GLN A 217 -14.02 7.00 -25.70
C GLN A 217 -14.21 8.21 -24.78
N SER A 218 -13.52 8.21 -23.64
CA SER A 218 -13.47 9.37 -22.75
C SER A 218 -12.52 10.45 -23.27
N SER A 219 -12.76 11.73 -22.93
CA SER A 219 -11.87 12.85 -23.28
C SER A 219 -10.44 12.73 -22.72
N ASN A 220 -10.25 11.83 -21.74
CA ASN A 220 -8.95 11.56 -21.12
C ASN A 220 -8.23 10.35 -21.75
N CYS A 221 -8.83 9.69 -22.74
CA CYS A 221 -8.25 8.61 -23.53
C CYS A 221 -8.01 9.07 -24.98
N SER A 222 -6.87 8.70 -25.57
CA SER A 222 -6.60 8.95 -27.00
C SER A 222 -7.31 7.98 -27.95
N ALA A 223 -7.89 6.89 -27.43
CA ALA A 223 -8.64 5.89 -28.20
C ALA A 223 -9.81 5.29 -27.41
N ASP A 224 -10.69 4.53 -28.09
CA ASP A 224 -11.78 3.78 -27.46
C ASP A 224 -11.32 2.47 -26.79
N TRP A 225 -12.18 1.86 -25.99
CA TRP A 225 -11.85 0.62 -25.26
C TRP A 225 -11.55 -0.58 -26.15
N THR A 226 -12.16 -0.66 -27.34
CA THR A 226 -11.87 -1.72 -28.30
C THR A 226 -10.41 -1.64 -28.76
N THR A 227 -9.97 -0.42 -29.07
CA THR A 227 -8.61 -0.13 -29.52
C THR A 227 -7.61 -0.31 -28.37
N ILE A 228 -7.90 0.23 -27.18
CA ILE A 228 -7.03 0.11 -26.00
C ILE A 228 -6.77 -1.36 -25.66
N LEU A 229 -7.82 -2.18 -25.57
CA LEU A 229 -7.70 -3.60 -25.26
C LEU A 229 -6.93 -4.38 -26.33
N ALA A 230 -7.10 -4.02 -27.61
CA ALA A 230 -6.42 -4.69 -28.71
C ALA A 230 -4.95 -4.29 -28.86
N GLN A 231 -4.58 -3.05 -28.51
CA GLN A 231 -3.28 -2.47 -28.83
C GLN A 231 -2.35 -2.27 -27.63
N ASP A 232 -2.85 -2.26 -26.40
CA ASP A 232 -2.00 -2.31 -25.22
C ASP A 232 -1.73 -3.77 -24.83
N PRO A 233 -0.50 -4.31 -25.02
CA PRO A 233 -0.21 -5.72 -24.78
C PRO A 233 -0.46 -6.17 -23.34
N VAL A 234 -0.51 -5.24 -22.39
CA VAL A 234 -0.83 -5.56 -21.00
C VAL A 234 -2.26 -6.07 -20.83
N PHE A 235 -3.16 -5.71 -21.76
CA PHE A 235 -4.56 -6.13 -21.77
C PHE A 235 -4.85 -7.27 -22.75
N ALA A 236 -3.82 -7.92 -23.30
CA ALA A 236 -4.00 -9.04 -24.21
C ALA A 236 -4.88 -10.14 -23.58
N GLY A 237 -5.90 -10.57 -24.30
CA GLY A 237 -6.87 -11.56 -23.83
C GLY A 237 -8.05 -11.00 -23.03
N LEU A 238 -8.04 -9.71 -22.67
CA LEU A 238 -9.19 -9.05 -22.06
C LEU A 238 -10.16 -8.53 -23.13
N THR A 239 -11.45 -8.62 -22.83
CA THR A 239 -12.52 -8.07 -23.64
C THR A 239 -13.29 -7.02 -22.83
N LYS A 240 -14.18 -6.26 -23.48
CA LYS A 240 -15.06 -5.31 -22.75
C LYS A 240 -15.89 -5.98 -21.66
N ALA A 241 -16.21 -7.28 -21.79
CA ALA A 241 -16.94 -8.03 -20.76
C ALA A 241 -16.13 -8.22 -19.45
N ASN A 242 -14.82 -8.04 -19.49
CA ASN A 242 -13.96 -8.08 -18.31
C ASN A 242 -13.85 -6.71 -17.61
N ILE A 243 -14.22 -5.62 -18.29
CA ILE A 243 -14.13 -4.26 -17.77
C ILE A 243 -15.43 -3.88 -17.06
N SER A 244 -15.30 -3.39 -15.84
CA SER A 244 -16.34 -2.67 -15.13
C SER A 244 -16.36 -1.20 -15.55
N PHE A 245 -17.53 -0.76 -16.01
CA PHE A 245 -17.85 0.63 -16.31
C PHE A 245 -18.72 1.29 -15.23
N ASP A 246 -18.94 0.58 -14.11
CA ASP A 246 -19.72 1.07 -12.97
C ASP A 246 -18.83 1.93 -12.05
N SER A 247 -19.23 3.19 -11.85
CA SER A 247 -18.54 4.12 -10.95
C SER A 247 -18.89 3.92 -9.46
N ASN A 248 -19.97 3.18 -9.16
CA ASN A 248 -20.49 2.97 -7.81
C ASN A 248 -20.28 1.53 -7.33
N TYR A 249 -19.02 1.12 -7.22
CA TYR A 249 -18.69 -0.21 -6.74
C TYR A 249 -18.78 -0.33 -5.21
N ALA A 250 -19.50 -1.32 -4.70
CA ALA A 250 -19.63 -1.57 -3.27
C ALA A 250 -18.32 -2.15 -2.70
N THR A 251 -17.78 -1.52 -1.65
CA THR A 251 -16.69 -2.11 -0.88
C THR A 251 -17.18 -3.29 -0.05
N PRO A 252 -16.32 -4.27 0.27
CA PRO A 252 -16.69 -5.36 1.15
C PRO A 252 -17.18 -4.82 2.50
N THR A 253 -18.32 -5.33 2.96
CA THR A 253 -18.78 -5.09 4.32
C THR A 253 -18.14 -6.12 5.25
N PHE A 254 -17.79 -5.68 6.45
CA PHE A 254 -17.16 -6.54 7.46
C PHE A 254 -18.15 -6.82 8.58
N THR A 255 -18.22 -8.08 8.97
CA THR A 255 -18.89 -8.50 10.21
C THR A 255 -17.85 -8.77 11.29
N TYR A 256 -18.29 -8.66 12.53
CA TYR A 256 -17.42 -8.80 13.69
C TYR A 256 -18.12 -9.69 14.69
N SER A 257 -17.41 -10.67 15.22
CA SER A 257 -17.99 -11.61 16.19
C SER A 257 -17.09 -11.86 17.39
N ILE A 258 -17.70 -11.91 18.58
CA ILE A 258 -17.10 -12.42 19.80
C ILE A 258 -17.18 -13.94 19.77
N THR A 259 -16.10 -14.57 19.31
CA THR A 259 -15.94 -16.02 19.28
C THR A 259 -14.71 -16.42 20.09
N GLN A 260 -14.65 -17.69 20.52
CA GLN A 260 -13.45 -18.23 21.16
C GLN A 260 -12.21 -18.05 20.26
N ALA A 261 -12.36 -18.27 18.94
CA ALA A 261 -11.28 -18.08 17.97
C ALA A 261 -10.79 -16.62 17.93
N ASN A 262 -11.69 -15.63 17.87
CA ASN A 262 -11.31 -14.21 17.85
C ASN A 262 -10.72 -13.75 19.19
N ARG A 263 -11.20 -14.30 20.32
CA ARG A 263 -10.55 -14.12 21.63
C ARG A 263 -9.12 -14.64 21.61
N ASP A 264 -8.90 -15.84 21.07
CA ASP A 264 -7.59 -16.48 21.06
C ASP A 264 -6.61 -15.72 20.15
N LYS A 265 -7.09 -15.19 19.01
CA LYS A 265 -6.34 -14.24 18.16
C LYS A 265 -5.87 -13.04 18.97
N LEU A 266 -6.77 -12.35 19.68
CA LEU A 266 -6.42 -11.21 20.53
C LEU A 266 -5.38 -11.60 21.58
N ASN A 267 -5.61 -12.71 22.30
CA ASN A 267 -4.73 -13.14 23.37
C ASN A 267 -3.30 -13.45 22.88
N ALA A 268 -3.18 -14.00 21.67
CA ALA A 268 -1.90 -14.32 21.03
C ALA A 268 -1.11 -13.08 20.57
N LEU A 269 -1.70 -11.88 20.56
CA LEU A 269 -1.01 -10.68 20.10
C LEU A 269 0.15 -10.27 21.03
N PRO A 270 1.30 -9.86 20.48
CA PRO A 270 2.44 -9.40 21.27
C PRO A 270 2.21 -8.01 21.89
N ALA A 271 2.97 -7.70 22.95
CA ALA A 271 2.91 -6.42 23.66
C ALA A 271 3.22 -5.19 22.78
N SER A 272 3.95 -5.39 21.68
CA SER A 272 4.25 -4.36 20.66
C SER A 272 3.01 -3.90 19.89
N LEU A 273 1.97 -4.73 19.80
CA LEU A 273 0.71 -4.42 19.11
C LEU A 273 -0.42 -4.06 20.09
N PHE A 274 -0.38 -4.66 21.28
CA PHE A 274 -1.39 -4.44 22.31
C PHE A 274 -0.75 -4.55 23.69
N ASP A 275 -0.77 -3.46 24.47
CA ASP A 275 -0.20 -3.45 25.83
C ASP A 275 -0.71 -4.63 26.67
N ALA A 276 0.20 -5.30 27.40
CA ALA A 276 -0.12 -6.54 28.09
C ALA A 276 -1.19 -6.37 29.18
N GLY A 277 -1.15 -5.24 29.92
CA GLY A 277 -2.12 -4.94 30.96
C GLY A 277 -3.52 -4.69 30.38
N ARG A 278 -3.60 -3.80 29.38
CA ARG A 278 -4.87 -3.50 28.71
C ARG A 278 -5.42 -4.72 27.97
N LYS A 279 -4.57 -5.53 27.32
CA LYS A 279 -4.96 -6.78 26.67
C LYS A 279 -5.58 -7.75 27.68
N SER A 280 -4.96 -7.94 28.85
CA SER A 280 -5.49 -8.81 29.90
C SER A 280 -6.88 -8.36 30.37
N THR A 281 -7.08 -7.05 30.55
CA THR A 281 -8.39 -6.48 30.90
C THR A 281 -9.43 -6.76 29.83
N VAL A 282 -9.07 -6.57 28.55
CA VAL A 282 -9.99 -6.82 27.41
C VAL A 282 -10.33 -8.31 27.30
N VAL A 283 -9.34 -9.20 27.38
CA VAL A 283 -9.56 -10.66 27.34
C VAL A 283 -10.48 -11.13 28.48
N ALA A 284 -10.30 -10.63 29.71
CA ALA A 284 -11.17 -10.99 30.84
C ALA A 284 -12.64 -10.55 30.61
N ALA A 285 -12.84 -9.38 30.01
CA ALA A 285 -14.18 -8.90 29.65
C ALA A 285 -14.83 -9.78 28.56
N ILE A 286 -14.03 -10.22 27.58
CA ILE A 286 -14.49 -11.14 26.52
C ILE A 286 -14.87 -12.51 27.10
N ASP A 287 -14.07 -13.06 28.00
CA ASP A 287 -14.32 -14.36 28.63
C ASP A 287 -15.64 -14.36 29.41
N THR A 288 -15.89 -13.27 30.15
CA THR A 288 -17.16 -13.03 30.84
C THR A 288 -18.33 -13.01 29.85
N ARG A 289 -18.16 -12.36 28.70
CA ARG A 289 -19.19 -12.29 27.65
C ARG A 289 -19.46 -13.63 26.99
N LEU A 290 -18.41 -14.39 26.66
CA LEU A 290 -18.52 -15.72 26.06
C LEU A 290 -19.25 -16.69 27.00
N ALA A 291 -19.02 -16.61 28.31
CA ALA A 291 -19.73 -17.40 29.31
C ALA A 291 -21.24 -17.10 29.39
N GLY A 292 -21.66 -15.88 29.02
CA GLY A 292 -23.07 -15.43 29.11
C GLY A 292 -24.00 -15.86 27.96
N GLY A 293 -23.46 -16.25 26.79
CA GLY A 293 -24.20 -16.79 25.63
C GLY A 293 -25.13 -15.81 24.85
N GLY A 294 -25.45 -16.15 23.58
CA GLY A 294 -26.56 -15.57 22.79
C GLY A 294 -26.21 -14.69 21.57
N ALA A 295 -27.24 -14.09 20.91
CA ALA A 295 -27.17 -13.16 19.75
C ALA A 295 -26.31 -11.89 19.98
N LYS A 296 -25.86 -11.73 21.22
CA LYS A 296 -25.04 -10.70 21.83
C LYS A 296 -23.54 -10.79 21.48
N ASN A 297 -23.14 -11.79 20.68
CA ASN A 297 -21.78 -12.00 20.19
C ASN A 297 -21.54 -11.38 18.82
N GLN A 298 -22.54 -10.82 18.16
CA GLN A 298 -22.37 -10.03 16.95
C GLN A 298 -22.03 -8.58 17.31
N LEU A 299 -20.99 -8.03 16.67
CA LEU A 299 -20.50 -6.68 16.85
C LEU A 299 -20.70 -5.88 15.56
N SER A 300 -20.91 -4.59 15.71
CA SER A 300 -20.91 -3.59 14.63
C SER A 300 -19.61 -2.80 14.65
N PHE A 301 -19.33 -2.10 13.54
CA PHE A 301 -18.17 -1.21 13.43
C PHE A 301 -18.11 -0.18 14.58
N SER A 302 -19.28 0.37 14.95
CA SER A 302 -19.41 1.43 15.95
C SER A 302 -19.17 0.98 17.38
N ASP A 303 -19.20 -0.34 17.64
CA ASP A 303 -18.97 -0.85 18.98
C ASP A 303 -17.48 -0.62 19.38
N PHE A 304 -16.56 -0.57 18.41
CA PHE A 304 -15.15 -0.28 18.66
C PHE A 304 -14.83 1.21 18.94
N ASP A 305 -15.83 2.09 18.87
CA ASP A 305 -15.64 3.53 19.08
C ASP A 305 -15.62 3.89 20.56
N GLY A 306 -14.84 4.91 20.94
CA GLY A 306 -14.64 5.30 22.34
C GLY A 306 -15.89 5.80 23.08
N SER A 307 -16.97 6.10 22.35
CA SER A 307 -18.25 6.57 22.89
C SER A 307 -19.23 5.45 23.24
N LYS A 308 -18.97 4.20 22.80
CA LYS A 308 -19.83 3.05 23.05
C LYS A 308 -19.10 2.01 23.90
N PRO A 309 -19.60 1.66 25.10
CA PRO A 309 -19.00 0.58 25.86
C PRO A 309 -19.33 -0.76 25.18
N LEU A 310 -18.35 -1.36 24.51
CA LEU A 310 -18.44 -2.68 23.85
C LEU A 310 -19.03 -3.79 24.75
N TYR A 311 -19.10 -3.58 26.08
CA TYR A 311 -19.46 -4.61 27.07
C TYR A 311 -20.38 -4.16 28.22
N ALA A 312 -21.13 -3.06 28.13
CA ALA A 312 -22.02 -2.70 29.24
C ALA A 312 -23.34 -3.51 29.22
N ASP A 313 -23.34 -4.65 29.90
CA ASP A 313 -24.38 -5.67 30.03
C ASP A 313 -25.71 -5.24 30.72
N GLY A 314 -25.93 -3.94 30.91
CA GLY A 314 -27.22 -3.37 31.33
C GLY A 314 -27.60 -2.05 30.65
N THR A 315 -26.78 -1.48 29.76
CA THR A 315 -26.96 -0.10 29.26
C THR A 315 -27.97 0.01 28.10
N ALA A 316 -28.10 -1.03 27.27
CA ALA A 316 -28.94 -0.99 26.08
C ALA A 316 -30.44 -0.86 26.40
N LEU A 317 -30.93 -1.54 27.45
CA LEU A 317 -32.34 -1.45 27.84
C LEU A 317 -32.75 -0.01 28.14
N TRP A 318 -31.93 0.69 28.93
CA TRP A 318 -32.27 1.96 29.55
C TRP A 318 -32.02 3.18 28.67
N VAL A 319 -31.09 3.09 27.72
CA VAL A 319 -30.71 4.23 26.85
C VAL A 319 -31.47 4.19 25.53
N SER A 320 -31.68 3.01 24.95
CA SER A 320 -32.15 2.89 23.56
C SER A 320 -33.26 1.86 23.31
N GLU A 321 -33.49 0.86 24.17
CA GLU A 321 -34.52 -0.15 23.91
C GLU A 321 -35.90 0.16 24.54
N LEU A 322 -35.97 0.93 25.64
CA LEU A 322 -37.24 1.41 26.16
C LEU A 322 -37.67 2.68 25.41
N SER A 323 -38.83 2.61 24.75
CA SER A 323 -39.49 3.78 24.21
C SER A 323 -39.83 4.79 25.32
N GLY A 324 -40.22 6.00 24.95
CA GLY A 324 -40.71 6.99 25.93
C GLY A 324 -41.87 6.42 26.75
N ALA A 325 -42.82 5.76 26.09
CA ALA A 325 -44.00 5.16 26.72
C ALA A 325 -43.65 3.97 27.64
N ASP A 326 -42.77 3.05 27.21
CA ASP A 326 -42.30 1.95 28.06
C ASP A 326 -41.58 2.46 29.31
N PHE A 327 -40.80 3.53 29.15
CA PHE A 327 -40.10 4.14 30.27
C PHE A 327 -41.06 4.84 31.25
N ASP A 328 -42.09 5.52 30.75
CA ASP A 328 -43.11 6.14 31.59
C ASP A 328 -43.91 5.08 32.37
N ALA A 329 -44.25 3.96 31.72
CA ALA A 329 -44.92 2.83 32.38
C ALA A 329 -44.09 2.26 33.54
N LEU A 330 -42.76 2.14 33.34
CA LEU A 330 -41.86 1.76 34.41
C LEU A 330 -41.82 2.80 35.54
N LEU A 331 -41.69 4.08 35.19
CA LEU A 331 -41.58 5.17 36.15
C LEU A 331 -42.83 5.24 37.04
N ILE A 332 -44.01 5.08 36.45
CA ILE A 332 -45.30 4.97 37.16
C ILE A 332 -45.27 3.81 38.15
N ALA A 333 -44.87 2.62 37.69
CA ALA A 333 -44.87 1.43 38.54
C ALA A 333 -43.83 1.50 39.67
N MET A 334 -42.68 2.13 39.43
CA MET A 334 -41.60 2.23 40.41
C MET A 334 -41.77 3.39 41.41
N CYS A 335 -42.36 4.50 40.98
CA CYS A 335 -42.50 5.74 41.76
C CYS A 335 -43.95 5.99 42.23
N GLY A 336 -44.93 5.21 41.75
CA GLY A 336 -46.34 5.34 42.09
C GLY A 336 -47.07 6.50 41.40
N THR A 337 -46.43 7.23 40.48
CA THR A 337 -47.03 8.39 39.78
C THR A 337 -46.41 8.60 38.40
N ALA A 338 -47.20 9.11 37.45
CA ALA A 338 -46.78 9.41 36.08
C ALA A 338 -45.96 10.69 35.95
N THR A 339 -46.03 11.58 36.95
CA THR A 339 -45.37 12.88 36.94
C THR A 339 -44.64 13.14 38.26
N PRO A 340 -43.61 12.35 38.60
CA PRO A 340 -42.87 12.53 39.85
C PRO A 340 -42.18 13.90 39.86
N SER A 341 -42.29 14.61 40.99
CA SER A 341 -41.58 15.85 41.23
C SER A 341 -40.12 15.59 41.64
N ASN A 342 -39.27 16.62 41.57
CA ASN A 342 -37.88 16.55 42.04
C ASN A 342 -37.80 16.03 43.48
N GLY A 343 -37.03 14.98 43.71
CA GLY A 343 -36.87 14.34 45.01
C GLY A 343 -37.87 13.22 45.32
N THR A 344 -38.78 12.87 44.39
CA THR A 344 -39.72 11.76 44.56
C THR A 344 -38.98 10.43 44.79
N ASP A 345 -39.48 9.65 45.74
CA ASP A 345 -38.94 8.36 46.14
C ASP A 345 -39.51 7.22 45.29
N CYS A 346 -38.64 6.52 44.56
CA CYS A 346 -38.99 5.34 43.78
C CYS A 346 -38.28 4.13 44.39
N THR A 347 -39.02 3.24 45.04
CA THR A 347 -38.45 2.18 45.89
C THR A 347 -38.36 0.86 45.14
N LEU A 348 -37.28 0.12 45.38
CA LEU A 348 -37.13 -1.27 44.93
C LEU A 348 -37.93 -2.24 45.82
N ALA A 349 -39.16 -1.90 46.17
CA ALA A 349 -40.02 -2.77 46.99
C ALA A 349 -40.61 -3.90 46.14
N ASN A 350 -40.86 -5.07 46.75
CA ASN A 350 -41.51 -6.21 46.06
C ASN A 350 -42.83 -5.82 45.41
N SER A 351 -43.61 -4.96 46.06
CA SER A 351 -44.87 -4.43 45.55
C SER A 351 -44.69 -3.62 44.27
N ASN A 352 -43.64 -2.81 44.19
CA ASN A 352 -43.38 -1.92 43.05
C ASN A 352 -42.83 -2.74 41.87
N ILE A 353 -41.95 -3.70 42.13
CA ILE A 353 -41.45 -4.64 41.11
C ILE A 353 -42.61 -5.49 40.55
N ALA A 354 -43.51 -5.97 41.42
CA ALA A 354 -44.73 -6.65 40.98
C ALA A 354 -45.62 -5.73 40.12
N ALA A 355 -45.72 -4.45 40.47
CA ALA A 355 -46.44 -3.47 39.66
C ALA A 355 -45.81 -3.29 38.26
N VAL A 356 -44.46 -3.32 38.14
CA VAL A 356 -43.78 -3.32 36.84
C VAL A 356 -44.13 -4.57 36.04
N GLN A 357 -44.16 -5.74 36.68
CA GLN A 357 -44.48 -7.02 36.05
C GLN A 357 -45.90 -7.06 35.46
N THR A 358 -46.82 -6.28 36.02
CA THR A 358 -48.20 -6.15 35.55
C THR A 358 -48.46 -4.90 34.71
N ALA A 359 -47.47 -4.00 34.57
CA ALA A 359 -47.62 -2.77 33.82
C ALA A 359 -47.68 -3.04 32.30
N THR A 360 -48.47 -2.22 31.61
CA THR A 360 -48.59 -2.29 30.15
C THR A 360 -47.40 -1.58 29.51
N PHE A 361 -46.51 -2.37 28.92
CA PHE A 361 -45.44 -1.90 28.04
C PHE A 361 -45.86 -2.18 26.59
N GLU A 362 -45.41 -1.35 25.66
CA GLU A 362 -45.48 -1.58 24.21
C GLU A 362 -44.74 -2.88 23.84
N SER A 363 -43.68 -3.23 24.57
CA SER A 363 -42.94 -4.49 24.43
C SER A 363 -42.95 -5.30 25.74
N SER A 364 -43.60 -6.46 25.72
CA SER A 364 -43.59 -7.41 26.84
C SER A 364 -42.18 -7.91 27.17
N THR A 365 -41.31 -8.04 26.15
CA THR A 365 -39.91 -8.39 26.34
C THR A 365 -39.14 -7.29 27.08
N ASN A 366 -39.43 -6.01 26.82
CA ASN A 366 -38.83 -4.89 27.53
C ASN A 366 -39.27 -4.85 29.00
N ARG A 367 -40.56 -5.10 29.26
CA ARG A 367 -41.11 -5.21 30.62
C ARG A 367 -40.41 -6.31 31.43
N ASP A 368 -40.30 -7.51 30.87
CA ASP A 368 -39.71 -8.65 31.58
C ASP A 368 -38.22 -8.42 31.89
N LYS A 369 -37.49 -7.77 30.97
CA LYS A 369 -36.12 -7.30 31.24
C LYS A 369 -36.05 -6.25 32.36
N ALA A 370 -36.97 -5.28 32.37
CA ALA A 370 -37.02 -4.24 33.41
C ALA A 370 -37.28 -4.84 34.80
N VAL A 371 -38.16 -5.85 34.90
CA VAL A 371 -38.42 -6.58 36.15
C VAL A 371 -37.18 -7.31 36.64
N LEU A 372 -36.53 -8.08 35.77
CA LEU A 372 -35.32 -8.82 36.13
C LEU A 372 -34.21 -7.89 36.65
N ILE A 373 -34.03 -6.73 36.03
CA ILE A 373 -33.04 -5.73 36.46
C ILE A 373 -33.42 -5.15 37.83
N ALA A 374 -34.70 -4.82 38.06
CA ALA A 374 -35.16 -4.31 39.34
C ALA A 374 -35.00 -5.34 40.48
N GLN A 375 -35.28 -6.63 40.22
CA GLN A 375 -35.05 -7.72 41.16
C GLN A 375 -33.56 -7.93 41.48
N ALA A 376 -32.70 -7.87 40.47
CA ALA A 376 -31.25 -7.97 40.66
C ALA A 376 -30.70 -6.81 41.50
N LEU A 377 -31.17 -5.59 41.26
CA LEU A 377 -30.81 -4.41 42.04
C LEU A 377 -31.33 -4.51 43.47
N GLN A 378 -32.57 -4.96 43.67
CA GLN A 378 -33.13 -5.18 44.99
C GLN A 378 -32.34 -6.23 45.79
N THR A 379 -31.91 -7.30 45.13
CA THR A 379 -31.08 -8.35 45.76
C THR A 379 -29.73 -7.78 46.22
N SER A 380 -29.15 -6.86 45.43
CA SER A 380 -27.82 -6.31 45.68
C SER A 380 -27.81 -5.12 46.65
N PHE A 381 -28.90 -4.32 46.71
CA PHE A 381 -28.98 -3.09 47.49
C PHE A 381 -30.13 -3.04 48.49
N GLY A 382 -30.88 -4.13 48.64
CA GLY A 382 -32.12 -4.19 49.42
C GLY A 382 -33.26 -3.38 48.80
N THR A 383 -34.32 -3.15 49.58
CA THR A 383 -35.51 -2.38 49.16
C THR A 383 -35.30 -0.87 49.16
N GLY A 384 -34.05 -0.42 49.01
CA GLY A 384 -33.66 0.98 49.14
C GLY A 384 -34.31 1.89 48.09
N THR A 385 -34.28 3.18 48.36
CA THR A 385 -34.95 4.18 47.51
C THR A 385 -34.02 4.79 46.48
N ILE A 386 -34.57 5.04 45.29
CA ILE A 386 -33.94 5.75 44.19
C ILE A 386 -34.70 7.06 43.98
N LYS A 387 -34.00 8.19 44.13
CA LYS A 387 -34.61 9.52 44.05
C LYS A 387 -34.72 9.99 42.61
N TYR A 388 -35.92 10.38 42.18
CA TYR A 388 -36.11 11.12 40.94
C TYR A 388 -35.54 12.54 41.08
N ARG A 389 -34.73 13.06 40.14
CA ARG A 389 -34.24 14.45 40.20
C ARG A 389 -34.29 15.19 38.86
N TYR A 390 -34.35 16.52 38.89
CA TYR A 390 -34.19 17.42 37.73
C TYR A 390 -32.76 17.96 37.59
N ASN A 391 -32.45 18.52 36.41
CA ASN A 391 -31.25 19.33 36.17
C ASN A 391 -31.25 20.63 37.00
N SER A 392 -30.07 21.20 37.22
CA SER A 392 -29.89 22.47 37.93
C SER A 392 -30.58 23.68 37.26
N ASP A 393 -30.98 23.57 36.00
CA ASP A 393 -31.69 24.60 35.23
C ASP A 393 -33.22 24.42 35.18
N GLY A 394 -33.77 23.42 35.88
CA GLY A 394 -35.21 23.18 35.97
C GLY A 394 -35.86 22.54 34.73
N SER A 395 -35.08 22.19 33.70
CA SER A 395 -35.59 21.52 32.51
C SER A 395 -35.78 20.01 32.71
N THR A 396 -36.86 19.44 32.14
CA THR A 396 -37.05 17.99 32.00
C THR A 396 -36.24 17.47 30.82
N ALA A 397 -35.00 17.08 31.06
CA ALA A 397 -34.19 16.38 30.05
C ALA A 397 -33.51 15.14 30.61
N SER A 398 -34.23 14.28 31.36
CA SER A 398 -33.80 12.89 31.64
C SER A 398 -32.39 12.70 32.24
N PRO A 399 -32.03 13.40 33.34
CA PRO A 399 -31.21 12.74 34.34
C PRO A 399 -31.89 12.97 35.69
N ASN A 400 -32.44 11.95 36.35
CA ASN A 400 -31.59 11.19 37.27
C ASN A 400 -32.26 9.90 37.81
N PHE A 401 -33.20 9.28 37.08
CA PHE A 401 -33.65 7.92 37.42
C PHE A 401 -32.85 6.85 36.66
N ARG A 402 -32.73 7.00 35.32
CA ARG A 402 -31.89 6.14 34.47
C ARG A 402 -30.43 6.14 34.92
N ALA A 403 -29.92 7.30 35.31
CA ALA A 403 -28.53 7.47 35.76
C ALA A 403 -28.27 6.81 37.12
N GLU A 404 -29.18 6.94 38.09
CA GLU A 404 -29.07 6.28 39.40
C GLU A 404 -29.25 4.76 39.31
N PHE A 405 -30.20 4.27 38.51
CA PHE A 405 -30.36 2.83 38.22
C PHE A 405 -29.10 2.24 37.57
N ARG A 406 -28.54 2.96 36.59
CA ARG A 406 -27.28 2.62 35.93
C ARG A 406 -26.12 2.59 36.93
N ALA A 407 -25.96 3.65 37.73
CA ALA A 407 -24.90 3.75 38.72
C ALA A 407 -24.95 2.62 39.76
N ARG A 408 -26.15 2.23 40.21
CA ARG A 408 -26.32 1.12 41.15
C ARG A 408 -26.03 -0.24 40.51
N LYS A 409 -26.52 -0.52 39.29
CA LYS A 409 -26.22 -1.80 38.63
C LYS A 409 -24.70 -1.98 38.47
N LEU A 410 -24.02 -0.91 38.04
CA LEU A 410 -22.57 -0.82 37.90
C LEU A 410 -21.82 -0.92 39.25
N ALA A 411 -22.39 -0.42 40.35
CA ALA A 411 -21.78 -0.59 41.67
C ALA A 411 -21.89 -2.03 42.19
N ALA A 412 -22.94 -2.78 41.84
CA ALA A 412 -23.13 -4.18 42.27
C ALA A 412 -22.33 -5.19 41.45
N ASP A 413 -22.11 -4.93 40.16
CA ASP A 413 -21.25 -5.78 39.31
C ASP A 413 -19.74 -5.52 39.50
N GLY A 414 -19.38 -4.62 40.41
CA GLY A 414 -18.04 -4.54 40.98
C GLY A 414 -17.09 -3.55 40.31
N SER A 415 -17.56 -2.52 39.59
CA SER A 415 -16.72 -1.36 39.26
C SER A 415 -17.53 -0.11 38.88
N ALA A 416 -17.07 1.06 39.34
CA ALA A 416 -17.54 2.36 38.86
C ALA A 416 -17.62 2.40 37.31
N VAL A 417 -18.48 3.25 36.74
CA VAL A 417 -18.68 3.43 35.28
C VAL A 417 -17.34 3.30 34.55
N ALA A 418 -17.03 2.10 34.05
CA ALA A 418 -15.82 1.91 33.29
C ALA A 418 -15.98 2.77 32.05
N ALA A 419 -15.03 3.68 31.79
CA ALA A 419 -14.86 4.18 30.43
C ALA A 419 -14.87 2.95 29.51
N GLY A 420 -15.65 2.97 28.42
CA GLY A 420 -15.80 1.79 27.55
C GLY A 420 -14.43 1.16 27.26
N LEU A 421 -14.34 -0.16 27.11
CA LEU A 421 -13.04 -0.85 27.01
C LEU A 421 -12.07 -0.26 25.96
N THR A 422 -12.61 0.44 24.95
CA THR A 422 -11.88 1.14 23.90
C THR A 422 -11.42 2.56 24.26
N ALA A 423 -11.98 3.19 25.30
CA ALA A 423 -11.65 4.54 25.73
C ALA A 423 -10.22 4.67 26.28
N SER A 424 -9.67 3.58 26.83
CA SER A 424 -8.27 3.51 27.30
C SER A 424 -7.27 3.08 26.20
N LEU A 425 -7.76 2.72 25.01
CA LEU A 425 -6.94 2.26 23.89
C LEU A 425 -6.53 3.44 23.01
N ASN A 426 -5.28 3.41 22.53
CA ASN A 426 -4.85 4.34 21.49
C ASN A 426 -5.41 3.91 20.11
N SER A 427 -5.24 4.73 19.07
CA SER A 427 -5.78 4.44 17.74
C SER A 427 -5.25 3.14 17.13
N ALA A 428 -3.96 2.84 17.34
CA ALA A 428 -3.35 1.61 16.86
C ALA A 428 -3.96 0.36 17.54
N GLU A 429 -4.13 0.40 18.86
CA GLU A 429 -4.74 -0.70 19.62
C GLU A 429 -6.22 -0.90 19.28
N LYS A 430 -6.96 0.18 18.99
CA LYS A 430 -8.33 0.10 18.48
C LYS A 430 -8.39 -0.60 17.13
N ALA A 431 -7.47 -0.26 16.22
CA ALA A 431 -7.36 -0.90 14.92
C ALA A 431 -7.05 -2.39 15.07
N VAL A 432 -6.05 -2.73 15.88
CA VAL A 432 -5.66 -4.13 16.17
C VAL A 432 -6.79 -4.92 16.83
N LEU A 433 -7.51 -4.32 17.78
CA LEU A 433 -8.68 -4.93 18.41
C LEU A 433 -9.75 -5.22 17.35
N ARG A 434 -10.05 -4.25 16.48
CA ARG A 434 -11.02 -4.42 15.40
C ARG A 434 -10.62 -5.58 14.48
N SER A 435 -9.35 -5.69 14.10
CA SER A 435 -8.81 -6.77 13.27
C SER A 435 -8.77 -8.13 13.97
N ALA A 436 -8.72 -8.18 15.30
CA ALA A 436 -8.81 -9.44 16.03
C ALA A 436 -10.22 -10.04 15.99
N PHE A 437 -11.24 -9.19 15.85
CA PHE A 437 -12.67 -9.56 15.95
C PHE A 437 -13.39 -9.65 14.61
N VAL A 438 -12.76 -9.23 13.52
CA VAL A 438 -13.34 -9.35 12.18
C VAL A 438 -13.52 -10.83 11.82
N ASP A 439 -14.67 -11.14 11.25
CA ASP A 439 -14.93 -12.47 10.71
C ASP A 439 -14.26 -12.62 9.33
N PRO A 440 -13.82 -13.83 8.95
CA PRO A 440 -13.30 -14.06 7.61
C PRO A 440 -14.35 -13.71 6.56
N ASN A 441 -14.02 -12.77 5.67
CA ASN A 441 -14.85 -12.45 4.51
C ASN A 441 -14.48 -13.39 3.34
N PRO A 442 -15.40 -14.23 2.83
CA PRO A 442 -15.11 -15.22 1.78
C PRO A 442 -14.93 -14.61 0.38
N GLN A 443 -14.85 -13.29 0.22
CA GLN A 443 -14.66 -12.65 -1.08
C GLN A 443 -13.27 -13.00 -1.65
N THR A 444 -13.23 -13.89 -2.65
CA THR A 444 -12.00 -14.28 -3.36
C THR A 444 -11.66 -13.37 -4.54
N ASN A 445 -12.65 -12.61 -5.04
CA ASN A 445 -12.54 -11.87 -6.30
C ASN A 445 -12.56 -10.37 -6.07
N ARG A 446 -11.43 -9.81 -5.62
CA ARG A 446 -11.29 -8.36 -5.50
C ARG A 446 -11.25 -7.67 -6.87
N LYS A 447 -11.58 -6.39 -6.86
CA LYS A 447 -11.38 -5.49 -8.01
C LYS A 447 -9.89 -5.31 -8.29
N ILE A 448 -9.52 -5.25 -9.58
CA ILE A 448 -8.17 -4.87 -10.03
C ILE A 448 -8.24 -3.52 -10.74
N GLU A 449 -7.43 -2.57 -10.31
CA GLU A 449 -7.32 -1.25 -10.96
C GLU A 449 -6.14 -1.22 -11.93
N ALA A 450 -6.42 -1.34 -13.22
CA ALA A 450 -5.41 -1.23 -14.25
C ALA A 450 -5.30 0.19 -14.81
N ARG A 451 -4.18 0.51 -15.47
CA ARG A 451 -4.01 1.79 -16.17
C ARG A 451 -3.22 1.57 -17.45
N THR A 452 -3.70 2.15 -18.54
CA THR A 452 -2.88 2.35 -19.74
C THR A 452 -2.19 3.70 -19.68
N VAL A 453 -0.89 3.73 -19.98
CA VAL A 453 -0.16 4.98 -20.19
C VAL A 453 -0.04 5.33 -21.67
N LYS A 454 -0.06 4.32 -22.56
CA LYS A 454 0.06 4.49 -24.02
C LYS A 454 -1.08 5.29 -24.63
N PHE A 455 -2.27 5.20 -24.02
CA PHE A 455 -3.48 5.86 -24.51
C PHE A 455 -3.92 7.05 -23.64
N LEU A 456 -3.00 7.63 -22.86
CA LEU A 456 -3.26 8.88 -22.16
C LEU A 456 -3.37 10.03 -23.18
N SER A 457 -4.35 10.92 -23.01
CA SER A 457 -4.45 12.14 -23.83
C SER A 457 -3.39 13.19 -23.49
N ASN A 458 -2.71 13.06 -22.34
CA ASN A 458 -1.66 13.97 -21.89
C ASN A 458 -0.27 13.48 -22.34
N PRO A 459 0.35 14.10 -23.36
CA PRO A 459 1.62 13.65 -23.91
C PRO A 459 2.78 13.75 -22.91
N ALA A 460 2.80 14.79 -22.05
CA ALA A 460 3.85 14.96 -21.05
C ALA A 460 3.85 13.81 -20.01
N SER A 461 2.68 13.30 -19.62
CA SER A 461 2.62 12.13 -18.73
C SER A 461 3.17 10.88 -19.41
N LEU A 462 2.81 10.66 -20.68
CA LEU A 462 3.32 9.54 -21.48
C LEU A 462 4.85 9.61 -21.63
N ASP A 463 5.39 10.78 -21.93
CA ASP A 463 6.83 11.00 -22.10
C ASP A 463 7.59 10.70 -20.80
N ILE A 464 7.06 11.08 -19.64
CA ILE A 464 7.68 10.81 -18.33
C ILE A 464 7.75 9.29 -18.05
N TYR A 465 6.65 8.55 -18.27
CA TYR A 465 6.66 7.08 -18.11
C TYR A 465 7.61 6.43 -19.10
N THR A 466 7.60 6.88 -20.35
CA THR A 466 8.50 6.38 -21.40
C THR A 466 9.96 6.61 -21.01
N GLN A 467 10.31 7.82 -20.59
CA GLN A 467 11.67 8.17 -20.16
C GLN A 467 12.15 7.29 -19.00
N PHE A 468 11.30 7.03 -18.00
CA PHE A 468 11.67 6.18 -16.88
C PHE A 468 11.87 4.71 -17.29
N VAL A 469 10.97 4.13 -18.08
CA VAL A 469 11.13 2.75 -18.56
C VAL A 469 12.33 2.61 -19.49
N GLN A 470 12.61 3.59 -20.35
CA GLN A 470 13.83 3.58 -21.18
C GLN A 470 15.10 3.67 -20.33
N ALA A 471 15.12 4.49 -19.28
CA ALA A 471 16.24 4.52 -18.35
C ALA A 471 16.44 3.18 -17.64
N ALA A 472 15.36 2.53 -17.21
CA ALA A 472 15.42 1.19 -16.61
C ALA A 472 15.87 0.13 -17.61
N LYS A 473 15.44 0.23 -18.88
CA LYS A 473 15.86 -0.64 -19.98
C LYS A 473 17.36 -0.53 -20.24
N ALA A 474 17.93 0.66 -20.13
CA ALA A 474 19.38 0.85 -20.21
C ALA A 474 20.10 0.11 -19.07
N MET A 475 19.56 0.12 -17.85
CA MET A 475 20.11 -0.66 -16.72
C MET A 475 19.99 -2.18 -16.96
N ALA A 476 18.99 -2.61 -17.73
CA ALA A 476 18.76 -4.01 -18.12
C ALA A 476 19.56 -4.43 -19.38
N GLY A 477 20.54 -3.64 -19.83
CA GLY A 477 21.33 -3.96 -21.02
C GLY A 477 20.53 -3.98 -22.33
N GLY A 478 19.41 -3.26 -22.39
CA GLY A 478 18.51 -3.21 -23.55
C GLY A 478 17.38 -4.24 -23.51
N SER A 479 17.35 -5.15 -22.55
CA SER A 479 16.25 -6.11 -22.34
C SER A 479 15.05 -5.46 -21.66
N LYS A 480 13.89 -6.16 -21.65
CA LYS A 480 12.70 -5.70 -20.94
C LYS A 480 13.05 -5.46 -19.45
N PRO A 481 12.89 -4.24 -18.92
CA PRO A 481 13.36 -3.94 -17.58
C PRO A 481 12.40 -4.47 -16.51
N LYS A 482 12.99 -4.91 -15.39
CA LYS A 482 12.28 -5.26 -14.16
C LYS A 482 12.21 -4.06 -13.22
N ILE A 483 11.01 -3.59 -12.89
CA ILE A 483 10.77 -2.41 -12.06
C ILE A 483 10.01 -2.80 -10.79
N GLY A 484 10.52 -2.37 -9.63
CA GLY A 484 9.83 -2.48 -8.36
C GLY A 484 8.92 -1.28 -8.12
N VAL A 485 7.72 -1.50 -7.57
CA VAL A 485 6.76 -0.43 -7.22
C VAL A 485 6.51 -0.42 -5.72
N VAL A 486 6.72 0.73 -5.08
CA VAL A 486 6.46 0.96 -3.66
C VAL A 486 5.36 2.01 -3.52
N THR A 487 4.30 1.67 -2.78
CA THR A 487 3.12 2.52 -2.58
C THR A 487 2.90 2.94 -1.12
N ALA A 488 3.95 2.85 -0.30
CA ALA A 488 3.87 3.08 1.15
C ALA A 488 3.34 4.45 1.56
N SER A 489 3.44 5.46 0.69
CA SER A 489 2.95 6.82 0.97
C SER A 489 1.43 6.94 1.04
N ALA A 490 0.69 6.03 0.42
CA ALA A 490 -0.76 6.05 0.50
C ALA A 490 -1.23 5.68 1.92
N ASP A 491 -2.36 6.24 2.37
CA ASP A 491 -2.97 5.82 3.64
C ASP A 491 -3.29 4.31 3.62
N ASN A 492 -3.78 3.85 2.46
CA ASN A 492 -3.92 2.45 2.11
C ASN A 492 -2.91 2.09 1.00
N ALA A 493 -1.80 1.45 1.37
CA ALA A 493 -0.74 1.09 0.42
C ALA A 493 -1.21 0.08 -0.65
N PHE A 494 -2.22 -0.74 -0.35
CA PHE A 494 -2.72 -1.74 -1.31
C PHE A 494 -3.62 -1.13 -2.39
N LEU A 495 -4.37 -0.08 -2.06
CA LEU A 495 -5.29 0.58 -3.00
C LEU A 495 -4.53 1.11 -4.24
N ASP A 496 -3.38 1.73 -4.02
CA ASP A 496 -2.57 2.33 -5.09
C ASP A 496 -1.66 1.32 -5.81
N ALA A 497 -1.60 0.05 -5.37
CA ALA A 497 -0.65 -0.93 -5.89
C ALA A 497 -0.92 -1.23 -7.37
N ASP A 498 -2.14 -1.67 -7.70
CA ASP A 498 -2.47 -2.11 -9.05
C ASP A 498 -2.30 -0.97 -10.06
N ILE A 499 -2.82 0.22 -9.76
CA ILE A 499 -2.84 1.32 -10.72
C ILE A 499 -1.43 1.74 -11.15
N ASN A 500 -0.45 1.69 -10.23
CA ASN A 500 0.95 1.98 -10.51
C ASN A 500 1.66 0.79 -11.19
N VAL A 501 1.35 -0.45 -10.77
CA VAL A 501 1.89 -1.66 -11.40
C VAL A 501 1.49 -1.72 -12.87
N TRP A 502 0.21 -1.53 -13.17
CA TRP A 502 -0.31 -1.58 -14.53
C TRP A 502 0.18 -0.41 -15.40
N ALA A 503 0.33 0.78 -14.83
CA ALA A 503 0.90 1.92 -15.55
C ALA A 503 2.30 1.60 -16.11
N LEU A 504 3.17 1.00 -15.30
CA LEU A 504 4.53 0.66 -15.70
C LEU A 504 4.59 -0.59 -16.60
N LYS A 505 3.67 -1.54 -16.43
CA LYS A 505 3.50 -2.65 -17.38
C LYS A 505 3.08 -2.15 -18.76
N SER A 506 2.09 -1.25 -18.81
CA SER A 506 1.66 -0.58 -20.05
C SER A 506 2.81 0.20 -20.70
N ALA A 507 3.67 0.85 -19.89
CA ALA A 507 4.87 1.53 -20.35
C ALA A 507 5.97 0.58 -20.90
N GLY A 508 5.83 -0.74 -20.70
CA GLY A 508 6.70 -1.76 -21.30
C GLY A 508 7.62 -2.51 -20.33
N ALA A 509 7.45 -2.36 -19.01
CA ALA A 509 8.26 -3.04 -18.01
C ALA A 509 7.68 -4.40 -17.56
N GLU A 510 8.54 -5.29 -17.07
CA GLU A 510 8.16 -6.30 -16.08
C GLU A 510 8.07 -5.59 -14.72
N VAL A 511 6.99 -5.79 -13.97
CA VAL A 511 6.75 -5.02 -12.75
C VAL A 511 6.47 -5.94 -11.57
N VAL A 512 7.18 -5.68 -10.47
CA VAL A 512 6.99 -6.36 -9.18
C VAL A 512 6.46 -5.36 -8.18
N TYR A 513 5.35 -5.71 -7.52
CA TYR A 513 4.89 -4.95 -6.37
C TYR A 513 5.79 -5.25 -5.17
N LEU A 514 6.35 -4.20 -4.57
CA LEU A 514 7.15 -4.27 -3.36
C LEU A 514 6.26 -3.80 -2.19
N PRO A 515 5.76 -4.70 -1.33
CA PRO A 515 4.75 -4.40 -0.32
C PRO A 515 5.33 -3.67 0.91
N PHE A 516 6.36 -2.84 0.71
CA PHE A 516 6.94 -2.00 1.75
C PHE A 516 5.90 -0.99 2.24
N ASN A 517 5.74 -0.94 3.56
CA ASN A 517 5.01 0.07 4.32
C ASN A 517 5.48 -0.01 5.78
N GLY A 518 5.09 0.99 6.59
CA GLY A 518 5.49 1.03 8.00
C GLY A 518 5.03 -0.19 8.81
N GLY A 519 3.90 -0.81 8.46
CA GLY A 519 3.43 -2.06 9.08
C GLY A 519 4.37 -3.24 8.82
N LEU A 520 4.75 -3.47 7.55
CA LEU A 520 5.73 -4.50 7.20
C LEU A 520 7.07 -4.23 7.90
N ARG A 521 7.55 -2.99 7.89
CA ARG A 521 8.83 -2.62 8.53
C ARG A 521 8.81 -2.91 10.04
N ARG A 522 7.74 -2.53 10.74
CA ARG A 522 7.56 -2.81 12.17
C ARG A 522 7.50 -4.31 12.46
N ALA A 523 6.79 -5.08 11.63
CA ALA A 523 6.73 -6.54 11.76
C ALA A 523 8.11 -7.18 11.59
N MET A 524 8.89 -6.75 10.59
CA MET A 524 10.25 -7.24 10.35
C MET A 524 11.20 -6.85 11.48
N ASP A 525 11.19 -5.58 11.92
CA ASP A 525 12.02 -5.09 13.03
C ASP A 525 11.74 -5.85 14.34
N ALA A 526 10.47 -6.19 14.57
CA ALA A 526 10.05 -6.94 15.75
C ALA A 526 10.16 -8.47 15.58
N SER A 527 10.56 -8.98 14.41
CA SER A 527 10.53 -10.41 14.07
C SER A 527 9.14 -11.07 14.26
N GLN A 528 8.08 -10.34 13.91
CA GLN A 528 6.66 -10.68 14.13
C GLN A 528 5.91 -10.87 12.80
N CYS A 529 6.49 -11.63 11.87
CA CYS A 529 5.92 -11.79 10.53
C CYS A 529 4.57 -12.52 10.50
N ALA A 530 4.27 -13.34 11.50
CA ALA A 530 2.94 -13.95 11.66
C ALA A 530 1.84 -12.93 12.00
N GLN A 531 2.20 -11.71 12.42
CA GLN A 531 1.27 -10.63 12.78
C GLN A 531 1.33 -9.44 11.81
N VAL A 532 1.86 -9.64 10.60
CA VAL A 532 2.06 -8.54 9.64
C VAL A 532 0.78 -7.76 9.31
N ALA A 533 -0.37 -8.43 9.22
CA ALA A 533 -1.67 -7.80 8.99
C ALA A 533 -2.06 -6.86 10.16
N PHE A 534 -1.83 -7.28 11.41
CA PHE A 534 -2.08 -6.44 12.58
C PHE A 534 -1.14 -5.24 12.65
N HIS A 535 0.14 -5.41 12.28
CA HIS A 535 1.09 -4.30 12.18
C HIS A 535 0.69 -3.32 11.08
N TYR A 536 0.18 -3.82 9.95
CA TYR A 536 -0.37 -3.00 8.88
C TYR A 536 -1.56 -2.18 9.37
N ASP A 537 -2.58 -2.81 9.95
CA ASP A 537 -3.78 -2.11 10.42
C ASP A 537 -3.45 -1.10 11.54
N ALA A 538 -2.56 -1.45 12.47
CA ALA A 538 -2.07 -0.53 13.49
C ALA A 538 -1.41 0.72 12.86
N PHE A 539 -0.57 0.52 11.84
CA PHE A 539 0.14 1.60 11.16
C PHE A 539 -0.79 2.45 10.30
N ALA A 540 -1.56 1.81 9.43
CA ALA A 540 -2.40 2.45 8.43
C ALA A 540 -3.44 3.36 9.07
N ASN A 541 -3.96 2.98 10.26
CA ASN A 541 -5.02 3.68 10.99
C ASN A 541 -4.49 4.58 12.14
N THR A 542 -3.20 4.93 12.12
CA THR A 542 -2.63 5.95 13.02
C THR A 542 -2.43 7.26 12.25
N ASN A 543 -3.14 8.33 12.63
CA ASN A 543 -3.08 9.65 11.97
C ASN A 543 -3.44 9.61 10.46
N ALA A 544 -4.31 8.67 10.07
CA ALA A 544 -4.74 8.52 8.68
C ALA A 544 -5.72 9.62 8.26
N VAL A 545 -5.70 10.00 6.98
CA VAL A 545 -6.76 10.87 6.41
C VAL A 545 -8.05 10.07 6.22
N ALA A 546 -7.94 8.77 5.96
CA ALA A 546 -9.05 7.83 5.85
C ALA A 546 -8.69 6.49 6.50
N ASP A 547 -9.71 5.86 7.09
CA ASP A 547 -9.62 4.54 7.70
C ASP A 547 -9.37 3.45 6.66
N ALA A 548 -8.46 2.51 6.95
CA ALA A 548 -8.09 1.38 6.10
C ALA A 548 -7.99 0.11 6.95
N PHE A 549 -9.13 -0.50 7.28
CA PHE A 549 -9.21 -1.72 8.09
C PHE A 549 -9.35 -2.98 7.24
N HIS A 550 -8.73 -4.09 7.69
CA HIS A 550 -8.87 -5.43 7.10
C HIS A 550 -8.47 -5.48 5.63
N MET A 551 -7.42 -4.72 5.30
CA MET A 551 -6.91 -4.66 3.93
C MET A 551 -6.32 -5.99 3.46
N ASP A 552 -6.00 -6.88 4.39
CA ASP A 552 -5.67 -8.28 4.12
C ASP A 552 -6.84 -9.09 3.57
N GLN A 553 -8.08 -8.74 3.96
CA GLN A 553 -9.29 -9.36 3.40
C GLN A 553 -9.76 -8.69 2.11
N VAL A 554 -9.49 -7.39 1.92
CA VAL A 554 -9.81 -6.68 0.67
C VAL A 554 -8.80 -7.01 -0.43
N TYR A 555 -7.52 -7.16 -0.07
CA TYR A 555 -6.40 -7.41 -0.98
C TYR A 555 -5.59 -8.66 -0.58
N PRO A 556 -6.20 -9.86 -0.58
CA PRO A 556 -5.57 -11.07 -0.06
C PRO A 556 -4.29 -11.49 -0.80
N ASP A 557 -4.20 -11.24 -2.10
CA ASP A 557 -3.00 -11.46 -2.92
C ASP A 557 -1.85 -10.51 -2.55
N LEU A 558 -2.14 -9.22 -2.31
CA LEU A 558 -1.14 -8.22 -1.93
C LEU A 558 -0.68 -8.41 -0.48
N ALA A 559 -1.59 -8.81 0.41
CA ALA A 559 -1.26 -9.18 1.78
C ALA A 559 -0.46 -10.48 1.86
N ALA A 560 -0.72 -11.45 0.98
CA ALA A 560 0.12 -12.64 0.84
C ALA A 560 1.54 -12.28 0.36
N ALA A 561 1.67 -11.32 -0.58
CA ALA A 561 2.97 -10.82 -0.99
C ALA A 561 3.72 -10.12 0.18
N GLN A 562 3.01 -9.34 0.99
CA GLN A 562 3.55 -8.70 2.20
C GLN A 562 4.05 -9.74 3.22
N SER A 563 3.25 -10.78 3.46
CA SER A 563 3.60 -11.89 4.35
C SER A 563 4.81 -12.66 3.84
N SER A 564 4.89 -12.90 2.53
CA SER A 564 6.02 -13.59 1.89
C SER A 564 7.31 -12.77 1.99
N ALA A 565 7.22 -11.45 1.78
CA ALA A 565 8.37 -10.55 1.94
C ALA A 565 8.92 -10.55 3.37
N CYS A 566 8.05 -10.61 4.38
CA CYS A 566 8.46 -10.69 5.78
C CYS A 566 9.12 -12.04 6.11
N ASN A 567 8.48 -13.16 5.72
CA ASN A 567 8.92 -14.51 6.08
C ASN A 567 10.12 -15.01 5.24
N ASN A 568 10.42 -14.38 4.11
CA ASN A 568 11.56 -14.72 3.26
C ASN A 568 12.45 -13.51 2.95
N PRO A 569 13.23 -12.99 3.92
CA PRO A 569 14.12 -11.86 3.71
C PRO A 569 15.19 -12.08 2.63
N ALA A 570 15.64 -13.34 2.44
CA ALA A 570 16.60 -13.69 1.40
C ALA A 570 15.99 -13.56 0.00
N GLY A 571 14.77 -14.08 -0.20
CA GLY A 571 14.03 -13.92 -1.46
C GLY A 571 13.65 -12.46 -1.75
N LEU A 572 13.31 -11.69 -0.71
CA LEU A 572 13.12 -10.25 -0.83
C LEU A 572 14.40 -9.56 -1.30
N THR A 573 15.55 -9.85 -0.68
CA THR A 573 16.85 -9.30 -1.08
C THR A 573 17.19 -9.65 -2.53
N ALA A 574 17.02 -10.91 -2.93
CA ALA A 574 17.23 -11.35 -4.31
C ALA A 574 16.30 -10.60 -5.31
N THR A 575 15.06 -10.33 -4.90
CA THR A 575 14.12 -9.52 -5.70
C THR A 575 14.66 -8.11 -5.90
N LEU A 576 15.13 -7.45 -4.83
CA LEU A 576 15.72 -6.11 -4.90
C LEU A 576 17.01 -6.10 -5.75
N GLU A 577 17.82 -7.15 -5.67
CA GLU A 577 19.02 -7.36 -6.49
C GLU A 577 18.72 -7.65 -7.96
N GLY A 578 17.49 -8.02 -8.31
CA GLY A 578 17.05 -8.18 -9.70
C GLY A 578 16.48 -6.90 -10.33
N LEU A 579 16.31 -5.82 -9.58
CA LEU A 579 15.63 -4.62 -10.08
C LEU A 579 16.54 -3.74 -10.94
N HIS A 580 15.97 -3.25 -12.03
CA HIS A 580 16.55 -2.27 -12.95
C HIS A 580 15.97 -0.87 -12.75
N GLY A 581 14.71 -0.80 -12.27
CA GLY A 581 14.06 0.44 -11.85
C GLY A 581 13.33 0.29 -10.52
N LEU A 582 13.15 1.41 -9.81
CA LEU A 582 12.34 1.50 -8.60
C LEU A 582 11.43 2.74 -8.69
N TYR A 583 10.14 2.55 -8.44
CA TYR A 583 9.14 3.60 -8.49
C TYR A 583 8.47 3.79 -7.13
N PHE A 584 8.44 5.05 -6.65
CA PHE A 584 7.72 5.45 -5.44
C PHE A 584 6.48 6.29 -5.79
N SER A 585 5.30 5.87 -5.33
CA SER A 585 4.05 6.60 -5.57
C SER A 585 3.92 7.89 -4.73
N GLY A 586 2.84 8.64 -4.96
CA GLY A 586 2.47 9.82 -4.17
C GLY A 586 1.68 9.49 -2.89
N GLY A 587 1.48 10.49 -2.02
CA GLY A 587 0.82 10.35 -0.72
C GLY A 587 1.53 11.18 0.36
N ASP A 588 1.80 10.59 1.52
CA ASP A 588 2.63 11.15 2.60
C ASP A 588 4.07 10.60 2.53
N GLN A 589 5.05 11.49 2.36
CA GLN A 589 6.47 11.16 2.28
C GLN A 589 7.05 10.54 3.56
N ALA A 590 6.49 10.85 4.74
CA ALA A 590 6.95 10.25 5.98
C ALA A 590 6.54 8.77 6.10
N ARG A 591 5.43 8.36 5.46
CA ARG A 591 5.07 6.93 5.38
C ARG A 591 6.02 6.14 4.47
N HIS A 592 6.49 6.74 3.36
CA HIS A 592 7.59 6.16 2.56
C HIS A 592 8.86 6.03 3.39
N LEU A 593 9.25 7.09 4.12
CA LEU A 593 10.41 7.06 5.02
C LEU A 593 10.32 5.89 6.02
N GLU A 594 9.18 5.75 6.71
CA GLU A 594 8.94 4.68 7.68
C GLU A 594 8.88 3.26 7.09
N SER A 595 8.80 3.12 5.77
CA SER A 595 8.74 1.81 5.10
C SER A 595 10.11 1.14 4.92
N LEU A 596 11.19 1.93 4.87
CA LEU A 596 12.55 1.49 4.54
C LEU A 596 13.61 1.96 5.55
N PHE A 597 13.19 2.62 6.63
CA PHE A 597 14.01 2.91 7.79
C PHE A 597 13.51 2.11 9.00
N THR A 598 14.45 1.48 9.71
CA THR A 598 14.20 0.91 11.04
C THR A 598 14.16 2.04 12.06
N LYS A 599 13.18 2.00 12.96
CA LYS A 599 13.00 3.00 14.01
C LYS A 599 13.33 2.41 15.38
N SER A 600 14.29 3.02 16.08
CA SER A 600 14.59 2.72 17.48
C SER A 600 14.47 4.00 18.30
N GLY A 601 13.41 4.09 19.12
CA GLY A 601 13.01 5.35 19.77
C GLY A 601 12.70 6.44 18.73
N SER A 602 13.40 7.57 18.81
CA SER A 602 13.32 8.68 17.85
C SER A 602 14.32 8.57 16.69
N THR A 603 15.17 7.53 16.67
CA THR A 603 16.25 7.38 15.70
C THR A 603 15.80 6.53 14.52
N PHE A 604 16.06 7.02 13.31
CA PHE A 604 15.83 6.31 12.05
C PHE A 604 17.19 5.81 11.50
N THR A 605 17.28 4.52 11.21
CA THR A 605 18.46 3.88 10.59
C THR A 605 18.06 3.18 9.31
N ALA A 606 18.87 3.27 8.25
CA ALA A 606 18.57 2.63 6.99
C ALA A 606 18.42 1.11 7.18
N SER A 607 17.36 0.53 6.62
CA SER A 607 17.18 -0.91 6.67
C SER A 607 18.16 -1.64 5.72
N ALA A 608 18.22 -2.97 5.81
CA ALA A 608 18.99 -3.78 4.87
C ALA A 608 18.49 -3.60 3.43
N GLU A 609 17.18 -3.50 3.24
CA GLU A 609 16.53 -3.30 1.94
C GLU A 609 16.90 -1.94 1.33
N LEU A 610 16.85 -0.86 2.13
CA LEU A 610 17.30 0.46 1.67
C LEU A 610 18.78 0.46 1.31
N THR A 611 19.60 -0.22 2.11
CA THR A 611 21.04 -0.35 1.86
C THR A 611 21.31 -1.08 0.55
N THR A 612 20.62 -2.19 0.28
CA THR A 612 20.69 -2.91 -1.00
C THR A 612 20.30 -2.02 -2.17
N LEU A 613 19.19 -1.28 -2.07
CA LEU A 613 18.73 -0.38 -3.12
C LEU A 613 19.71 0.77 -3.40
N ARG A 614 20.26 1.39 -2.35
CA ARG A 614 21.30 2.43 -2.47
C ARG A 614 22.56 1.91 -3.14
N ASN A 615 23.05 0.74 -2.72
CA ASN A 615 24.23 0.12 -3.33
C ASN A 615 24.04 -0.12 -4.83
N ARG A 616 22.87 -0.60 -5.25
CA ARG A 616 22.56 -0.79 -6.68
C ARG A 616 22.48 0.53 -7.44
N PHE A 617 21.87 1.55 -6.85
CA PHE A 617 21.78 2.89 -7.43
C PHE A 617 23.17 3.49 -7.62
N ASP A 618 24.03 3.45 -6.60
CA ASP A 618 25.39 3.97 -6.64
C ASP A 618 26.29 3.24 -7.65
N GLN A 619 26.06 1.94 -7.86
CA GLN A 619 26.71 1.15 -8.90
C GLN A 619 26.18 1.43 -10.31
N GLY A 620 25.13 2.24 -10.44
CA GLY A 620 24.44 2.51 -11.71
C GLY A 620 23.78 1.26 -12.29
N ARG A 621 23.22 0.40 -11.43
CA ARG A 621 22.43 -0.79 -11.80
C ARG A 621 20.92 -0.62 -11.54
N LEU A 622 20.53 0.53 -10.99
CA LEU A 622 19.15 0.86 -10.64
C LEU A 622 18.88 2.33 -10.98
N VAL A 623 17.77 2.61 -11.67
CA VAL A 623 17.22 3.97 -11.77
C VAL A 623 16.04 4.11 -10.81
N VAL A 624 15.92 5.27 -10.15
CA VAL A 624 14.82 5.55 -9.22
C VAL A 624 13.95 6.67 -9.78
N ALA A 625 12.64 6.49 -9.70
CA ALA A 625 11.66 7.52 -9.98
C ALA A 625 10.66 7.62 -8.83
N GLY A 626 10.06 8.79 -8.67
CA GLY A 626 8.97 8.97 -7.74
C GLY A 626 8.19 10.24 -8.02
N THR A 627 6.91 10.21 -7.69
CA THR A 627 6.00 11.35 -7.89
C THR A 627 5.50 11.86 -6.54
N SER A 628 5.33 13.17 -6.40
CA SER A 628 4.81 13.79 -5.18
C SER A 628 5.63 13.39 -3.93
N ALA A 629 5.07 12.64 -2.97
CA ALA A 629 5.81 12.06 -1.85
C ALA A 629 7.03 11.25 -2.30
N GLY A 630 6.88 10.44 -3.36
CA GLY A 630 7.97 9.69 -3.98
C GLY A 630 9.10 10.56 -4.55
N ASN A 631 8.84 11.83 -4.89
CA ASN A 631 9.89 12.80 -5.23
C ASN A 631 10.59 13.33 -3.98
N HIS A 632 9.83 13.74 -2.95
CA HIS A 632 10.41 14.26 -1.71
C HIS A 632 11.38 13.27 -1.05
N ILE A 633 11.01 11.98 -0.99
CA ILE A 633 11.86 10.97 -0.34
C ILE A 633 13.15 10.67 -1.08
N GLN A 634 13.32 11.13 -2.33
CA GLN A 634 14.60 10.92 -3.00
C GLN A 634 15.69 11.80 -2.35
N GLY A 635 15.32 12.92 -1.74
CA GLY A 635 16.24 13.70 -0.90
C GLY A 635 16.81 12.87 0.25
N GLY A 636 17.93 13.31 0.83
CA GLY A 636 18.69 12.58 1.84
C GLY A 636 20.11 12.25 1.37
N GLY A 637 20.79 11.39 2.12
CA GLY A 637 22.24 11.22 1.95
C GLY A 637 22.98 12.49 2.36
N THR A 638 24.20 12.68 1.82
CA THR A 638 25.02 13.85 2.17
C THR A 638 25.42 14.68 0.95
N TRP A 639 25.39 16.00 1.13
CA TRP A 639 25.93 17.00 0.22
C TRP A 639 27.03 17.77 0.93
N LYS A 640 28.27 17.71 0.41
CA LYS A 640 29.44 18.38 1.01
C LYS A 640 29.60 18.11 2.52
N GLY A 641 29.30 16.89 2.96
CA GLY A 641 29.40 16.46 4.36
C GLY A 641 28.22 16.81 5.25
N LEU A 642 27.17 17.45 4.73
CA LEU A 642 25.93 17.77 5.44
C LEU A 642 24.79 16.87 4.98
N ASP A 643 23.89 16.49 5.89
CA ASP A 643 22.69 15.75 5.54
C ASP A 643 21.75 16.60 4.68
N VAL A 644 21.23 16.02 3.60
CA VAL A 644 20.24 16.70 2.75
C VAL A 644 18.85 16.54 3.39
N PRO A 645 18.19 17.62 3.85
CA PRO A 645 16.91 17.48 4.52
C PRO A 645 15.77 17.20 3.54
N MET A 646 14.69 16.62 4.06
CA MET A 646 13.44 16.39 3.33
C MET A 646 12.34 17.26 3.94
N ILE A 647 11.59 17.98 3.10
CA ILE A 647 10.40 18.71 3.54
C ILE A 647 9.31 17.70 3.92
N GLY A 648 8.82 17.78 5.15
CA GLY A 648 7.77 16.90 5.69
C GLY A 648 6.36 17.43 5.49
N GLY A 649 6.19 18.75 5.33
CA GLY A 649 4.88 19.37 5.12
C GLY A 649 4.89 20.88 5.38
N GLY A 650 3.71 21.50 5.24
CA GLY A 650 3.45 22.93 5.46
C GLY A 650 3.59 23.79 4.22
N ASP A 651 2.88 24.91 4.13
CA ASP A 651 2.96 25.83 2.99
C ASP A 651 4.08 26.89 3.14
N SER A 652 4.23 27.75 2.13
CA SER A 652 5.22 28.85 2.17
C SER A 652 4.98 29.83 3.30
N TYR A 653 3.72 30.13 3.64
CA TYR A 653 3.41 31.06 4.70
C TYR A 653 3.78 30.49 6.08
N ALA A 654 3.37 29.26 6.37
CA ALA A 654 3.69 28.55 7.61
C ALA A 654 5.21 28.41 7.78
N ALA A 655 5.92 28.07 6.70
CA ALA A 655 7.37 28.00 6.72
C ALA A 655 8.01 29.36 6.97
N LEU A 656 7.57 30.45 6.33
CA LEU A 656 8.19 31.78 6.48
C LEU A 656 7.86 32.45 7.83
N SER A 657 6.65 32.26 8.35
CA SER A 657 6.23 32.85 9.64
C SER A 657 6.69 32.02 10.84
N GLY A 658 6.56 30.69 10.79
CA GLY A 658 6.78 29.79 11.93
C GLY A 658 8.02 28.90 11.85
N GLY A 659 8.68 28.82 10.69
CA GLY A 659 9.83 27.94 10.48
C GLY A 659 9.45 26.46 10.38
N PHE A 660 10.46 25.60 10.48
CA PHE A 660 10.28 24.15 10.37
C PHE A 660 10.45 23.45 11.71
N SER A 661 9.41 22.72 12.12
CA SER A 661 9.49 21.71 13.18
C SER A 661 10.21 20.45 12.69
N GLN A 662 10.75 19.65 13.61
CA GLN A 662 11.33 18.34 13.28
C GLN A 662 10.20 17.32 13.08
N GLY A 663 10.20 16.66 11.92
CA GLY A 663 9.27 15.55 11.63
C GLY A 663 9.56 14.32 12.49
N SER A 664 8.49 13.64 12.93
CA SER A 664 8.56 12.47 13.84
C SER A 664 7.74 11.25 13.36
N GLY A 665 7.07 11.36 12.21
CA GLY A 665 6.30 10.32 11.53
C GLY A 665 5.30 10.90 10.52
N ALA A 666 4.38 10.08 10.00
CA ALA A 666 3.30 10.53 9.10
C ALA A 666 2.72 11.90 9.55
N ALA A 667 2.83 12.91 8.69
CA ALA A 667 2.54 14.29 9.02
C ALA A 667 1.60 14.87 7.98
N ILE A 668 0.41 15.27 8.43
CA ILE A 668 -0.58 15.91 7.56
C ILE A 668 -0.04 17.28 7.14
N GLU A 669 -0.16 17.59 5.84
CA GLU A 669 0.14 18.92 5.32
C GLU A 669 -0.77 19.96 6.01
N SER A 670 -0.18 20.82 6.84
CA SER A 670 -0.91 21.78 7.67
C SER A 670 -0.59 23.22 7.30
N ALA A 671 -1.61 24.08 7.26
CA ALA A 671 -1.43 25.53 7.16
C ALA A 671 -0.90 26.17 8.45
N ALA A 672 -0.98 25.44 9.57
CA ALA A 672 -0.56 25.94 10.87
C ALA A 672 0.93 25.68 11.15
N ALA A 673 1.56 24.71 10.48
CA ALA A 673 2.93 24.32 10.77
C ALA A 673 3.63 23.71 9.54
N ALA A 674 4.91 24.06 9.36
CA ALA A 674 5.81 23.36 8.47
C ALA A 674 6.71 22.39 9.24
N SER A 675 7.06 21.29 8.59
CA SER A 675 7.91 20.25 9.17
C SER A 675 9.01 19.84 8.20
N ARG A 676 10.15 19.43 8.75
CA ARG A 676 11.29 18.90 8.00
C ARG A 676 11.91 17.70 8.70
N TYR A 677 12.47 16.81 7.91
CA TYR A 677 13.31 15.71 8.37
C TYR A 677 14.75 16.09 8.12
N ALA A 678 15.47 16.50 9.18
CA ALA A 678 16.85 16.97 9.06
C ALA A 678 17.81 15.92 8.44
N LYS A 679 17.54 14.63 8.65
CA LYS A 679 18.30 13.50 8.09
C LYS A 679 17.86 13.09 6.67
N GLY A 680 16.85 13.76 6.12
CA GLY A 680 16.37 13.51 4.77
C GLY A 680 15.50 12.26 4.61
N GLY A 681 15.39 11.82 3.36
CA GLY A 681 14.67 10.63 2.93
C GLY A 681 15.60 9.46 2.57
N HIS A 682 15.24 8.73 1.52
CA HIS A 682 15.98 7.58 1.01
C HIS A 682 17.30 7.94 0.32
N GLY A 683 17.58 9.20 -0.01
CA GLY A 683 18.92 9.64 -0.43
C GLY A 683 19.38 9.15 -1.81
N PHE A 684 18.46 9.11 -2.77
CA PHE A 684 18.76 8.91 -4.20
C PHE A 684 19.06 10.23 -4.94
N PHE A 685 18.82 11.37 -4.30
CA PHE A 685 19.09 12.72 -4.79
C PHE A 685 19.84 13.53 -3.71
N PRO A 686 21.18 13.55 -3.75
CA PRO A 686 21.99 14.25 -2.76
C PRO A 686 22.28 15.71 -3.14
N TYR A 687 21.70 16.27 -4.21
CA TYR A 687 22.14 17.56 -4.76
C TYR A 687 21.47 18.78 -4.12
N GLY A 688 20.48 18.58 -3.25
CA GLY A 688 19.75 19.66 -2.60
C GLY A 688 18.36 19.26 -2.15
N VAL A 689 17.61 20.22 -1.61
CA VAL A 689 16.25 19.99 -1.08
C VAL A 689 15.26 19.81 -2.23
N LEU A 690 14.44 18.75 -2.18
CA LEU A 690 13.39 18.48 -3.16
C LEU A 690 12.01 18.93 -2.66
N ASP A 691 11.19 19.40 -3.61
CA ASP A 691 9.78 19.74 -3.43
C ASP A 691 8.95 19.34 -4.68
N SER A 692 7.63 19.21 -4.56
CA SER A 692 6.70 18.78 -5.62
C SER A 692 5.38 19.55 -5.62
N HIS A 693 4.57 19.38 -6.67
CA HIS A 693 3.32 20.14 -6.87
C HIS A 693 3.56 21.66 -6.73
N PHE A 694 4.72 22.08 -7.25
CA PHE A 694 5.47 23.13 -6.62
C PHE A 694 4.85 24.52 -6.82
N SER A 695 4.86 25.03 -8.05
CA SER A 695 4.24 26.32 -8.33
C SER A 695 2.72 26.25 -8.23
N GLN A 696 2.10 25.09 -8.51
CA GLN A 696 0.65 24.92 -8.34
C GLN A 696 0.21 25.22 -6.91
N ARG A 697 1.04 24.91 -5.91
CA ARG A 697 0.75 25.12 -4.48
C ARG A 697 1.56 26.26 -3.84
N THR A 698 2.14 27.15 -4.65
CA THR A 698 2.89 28.35 -4.20
C THR A 698 3.99 28.03 -3.17
N ARG A 699 4.78 26.99 -3.43
CA ARG A 699 5.76 26.41 -2.49
C ARG A 699 7.15 27.05 -2.55
N GLU A 700 7.31 28.15 -3.26
CA GLU A 700 8.60 28.81 -3.46
C GLU A 700 9.25 29.30 -2.15
N GLY A 701 8.45 29.93 -1.27
CA GLY A 701 8.94 30.45 0.01
C GLY A 701 9.45 29.34 0.95
N ARG A 702 8.71 28.23 1.06
CA ARG A 702 9.13 27.11 1.91
C ARG A 702 10.40 26.45 1.40
N LEU A 703 10.57 26.28 0.08
CA LEU A 703 11.78 25.68 -0.48
C LEU A 703 13.01 26.56 -0.26
N VAL A 704 12.89 27.88 -0.47
CA VAL A 704 13.98 28.84 -0.22
C VAL A 704 14.46 28.75 1.23
N ARG A 705 13.52 28.81 2.19
CA ARG A 705 13.86 28.73 3.61
C ARG A 705 14.42 27.37 4.00
N ALA A 706 13.80 26.27 3.53
CA ALA A 706 14.26 24.91 3.82
C ALA A 706 15.70 24.68 3.31
N THR A 707 16.01 25.19 2.12
CA THR A 707 17.36 25.10 1.53
C THR A 707 18.38 25.86 2.37
N LYS A 708 18.08 27.11 2.73
CA LYS A 708 19.00 27.96 3.49
C LYS A 708 19.23 27.45 4.91
N GLU A 709 18.17 27.11 5.64
CA GLU A 709 18.29 26.59 7.00
C GLU A 709 18.84 25.16 7.04
N GLY A 710 18.68 24.40 5.97
CA GLY A 710 19.28 23.07 5.81
C GLY A 710 20.78 23.09 5.52
N GLY A 711 21.39 24.27 5.34
CA GLY A 711 22.80 24.41 4.97
C GLY A 711 23.11 23.91 3.55
N MET A 712 22.09 23.79 2.70
CA MET A 712 22.23 23.31 1.32
C MET A 712 22.56 24.47 0.37
N ASP A 713 23.25 24.15 -0.73
CA ASP A 713 23.52 25.12 -1.80
C ASP A 713 22.26 25.38 -2.64
N TYR A 714 21.50 24.32 -2.93
CA TYR A 714 20.42 24.32 -3.92
C TYR A 714 19.12 23.68 -3.41
N GLY A 715 18.00 24.18 -3.93
CA GLY A 715 16.68 23.59 -3.77
C GLY A 715 15.99 23.45 -5.13
N PHE A 716 15.20 22.39 -5.30
CA PHE A 716 14.54 22.03 -6.56
C PHE A 716 13.05 21.77 -6.33
N GLY A 717 12.21 22.63 -6.88
CA GLY A 717 10.76 22.51 -6.88
C GLY A 717 10.25 21.98 -8.21
N VAL A 718 9.66 20.79 -8.22
CA VAL A 718 9.15 20.15 -9.44
C VAL A 718 7.65 20.39 -9.56
N ASP A 719 7.23 21.01 -10.66
CA ASP A 719 5.81 21.24 -10.94
C ASP A 719 5.05 19.94 -11.26
N GLU A 720 3.73 20.01 -11.20
CA GLU A 720 2.86 18.92 -11.65
C GLU A 720 3.14 18.55 -13.12
N ASN A 721 2.96 17.25 -13.44
CA ASN A 721 3.17 16.70 -14.78
C ASN A 721 4.54 17.05 -15.39
N THR A 722 5.56 17.12 -14.54
CA THR A 722 6.93 17.49 -14.88
C THR A 722 7.90 16.56 -14.14
N ALA A 723 9.03 16.25 -14.77
CA ALA A 723 10.11 15.48 -14.19
C ALA A 723 11.43 16.25 -14.33
N LEU A 724 12.20 16.27 -13.24
CA LEU A 724 13.63 16.57 -13.28
C LEU A 724 14.37 15.26 -13.55
N VAL A 725 14.85 15.09 -14.77
CA VAL A 725 15.60 13.89 -15.17
C VAL A 725 17.06 14.12 -14.81
N VAL A 726 17.61 13.28 -13.92
CA VAL A 726 18.97 13.42 -13.40
C VAL A 726 19.88 12.38 -14.05
N GLY A 727 20.97 12.84 -14.66
CA GLY A 727 21.98 11.98 -15.26
C GLY A 727 22.77 11.19 -14.21
N LYS A 728 23.34 10.07 -14.65
CA LYS A 728 24.23 9.26 -13.81
C LYS A 728 25.36 10.14 -13.28
N ARG A 729 25.56 10.12 -11.96
CA ARG A 729 26.69 10.80 -11.31
C ARG A 729 28.00 10.20 -11.83
N PRO A 730 28.84 10.96 -12.55
CA PRO A 730 30.13 10.44 -12.99
C PRO A 730 31.10 10.37 -11.81
N ALA A 731 32.12 9.52 -11.92
CA ALA A 731 33.09 9.27 -10.84
C ALA A 731 33.90 10.52 -10.43
N ASN A 732 34.05 11.49 -11.34
CA ASN A 732 34.77 12.75 -11.11
C ASN A 732 33.96 13.82 -10.35
N GLY A 733 32.71 13.52 -9.98
CA GLY A 733 31.81 14.45 -9.31
C GLY A 733 31.04 15.35 -10.29
N GLY A 734 29.82 15.72 -9.91
CA GLY A 734 28.89 16.50 -10.74
C GLY A 734 27.73 15.69 -11.31
N THR A 735 26.80 16.37 -11.97
CA THR A 735 25.65 15.75 -12.66
C THR A 735 25.03 16.73 -13.65
N THR A 736 24.46 16.22 -14.74
CA THR A 736 23.63 16.99 -15.67
C THR A 736 22.19 16.56 -15.50
N MET A 737 21.28 17.53 -15.47
CA MET A 737 19.85 17.30 -15.36
C MET A 737 19.11 18.03 -16.48
N SER A 738 17.95 17.50 -16.85
CA SER A 738 17.07 18.09 -17.86
C SER A 738 15.63 18.08 -17.40
N VAL A 739 14.85 19.06 -17.86
CA VAL A 739 13.41 19.12 -17.57
C VAL A 739 12.62 18.44 -18.68
N LEU A 740 11.65 17.63 -18.28
CA LEU A 740 10.69 16.95 -19.14
C LEU A 740 9.27 17.16 -18.61
N GLY A 741 8.31 17.52 -19.46
CA GLY A 741 6.89 17.61 -19.10
C GLY A 741 6.29 19.01 -19.26
N ALA A 742 5.05 19.17 -18.79
CA ALA A 742 4.20 20.31 -19.13
C ALA A 742 4.46 21.58 -18.30
N GLY A 743 5.03 21.44 -17.10
CA GLY A 743 5.40 22.54 -16.21
C GLY A 743 6.90 22.83 -16.27
N GLY A 744 7.48 23.17 -15.12
CA GLY A 744 8.90 23.43 -15.00
C GLY A 744 9.51 22.95 -13.68
N VAL A 745 10.81 23.18 -13.57
CA VAL A 745 11.59 22.95 -12.36
C VAL A 745 12.14 24.29 -11.89
N PHE A 746 11.68 24.74 -10.74
CA PHE A 746 12.23 25.90 -10.05
C PHE A 746 13.49 25.49 -9.29
N VAL A 747 14.57 26.22 -9.48
CA VAL A 747 15.84 25.99 -8.80
C VAL A 747 16.26 27.25 -8.09
N VAL A 748 16.64 27.11 -6.82
CA VAL A 748 17.22 28.21 -6.03
C VAL A 748 18.67 27.92 -5.73
N ASP A 749 19.53 28.91 -5.87
CA ASP A 749 20.90 28.93 -5.36
C ASP A 749 20.95 29.94 -4.21
N VAL A 750 21.27 29.43 -3.03
CA VAL A 750 21.31 30.20 -1.78
C VAL A 750 22.73 30.35 -1.20
N ARG A 751 23.76 29.99 -1.96
CA ARG A 751 25.17 30.02 -1.53
C ARG A 751 25.58 31.42 -1.04
N ASN A 752 25.16 32.44 -1.78
CA ASN A 752 25.43 33.85 -1.47
C ASN A 752 24.25 34.56 -0.77
N ALA A 753 23.20 33.83 -0.42
CA ALA A 753 22.03 34.42 0.22
C ALA A 753 22.31 34.72 1.70
N THR A 754 21.75 35.81 2.20
CA THR A 754 21.78 36.17 3.63
C THR A 754 20.38 36.13 4.17
N ALA A 755 20.18 35.46 5.32
CA ALA A 755 18.91 35.39 6.00
C ALA A 755 19.02 35.98 7.41
N THR A 756 17.99 36.70 7.85
CA THR A 756 17.86 37.29 9.20
C THR A 756 16.44 37.05 9.74
N GLY A 757 16.24 37.33 11.03
CA GLY A 757 14.97 37.07 11.73
C GLY A 757 15.06 35.88 12.69
N THR A 758 13.97 35.58 13.39
CA THR A 758 13.88 34.42 14.29
C THR A 758 13.17 33.26 13.61
N ALA A 759 13.21 32.08 14.24
CA ALA A 759 12.47 30.92 13.76
C ALA A 759 10.97 31.23 13.56
N THR A 760 10.40 32.09 14.42
CA THR A 760 8.97 32.37 14.54
C THR A 760 8.57 33.82 14.23
N GLY A 761 9.41 34.60 13.53
CA GLY A 761 9.04 35.98 13.17
C GLY A 761 10.10 36.76 12.41
N ASN A 762 9.61 37.64 11.53
CA ASN A 762 10.41 38.60 10.75
C ASN A 762 11.47 37.97 9.82
N TYR A 763 11.24 36.74 9.35
CA TYR A 763 12.17 36.07 8.46
C TYR A 763 12.36 36.87 7.16
N THR A 764 13.61 37.28 6.92
CA THR A 764 14.02 37.99 5.71
C THR A 764 15.12 37.22 5.05
N ILE A 765 15.09 37.10 3.73
CA ILE A 765 16.19 36.54 2.94
C ILE A 765 16.40 37.35 1.66
N SER A 766 17.66 37.63 1.33
CA SER A 766 18.07 38.30 0.11
C SER A 766 19.31 37.64 -0.49
N GLY A 767 19.62 37.96 -1.75
CA GLY A 767 20.76 37.38 -2.46
C GLY A 767 20.53 35.96 -3.00
N VAL A 768 19.28 35.48 -3.00
CA VAL A 768 18.90 34.21 -3.63
C VAL A 768 18.92 34.39 -5.15
N LYS A 769 19.51 33.43 -5.87
CA LYS A 769 19.37 33.34 -7.34
C LYS A 769 18.31 32.30 -7.65
N ALA A 770 17.28 32.70 -8.39
CA ALA A 770 16.18 31.88 -8.82
C ALA A 770 16.27 31.57 -10.32
N HIS A 771 15.96 30.32 -10.64
CA HIS A 771 15.90 29.79 -11.99
C HIS A 771 14.57 29.02 -12.14
N TYR A 772 14.00 29.01 -13.33
CA TYR A 772 12.86 28.18 -13.66
C TYR A 772 13.08 27.61 -15.06
N LEU A 773 13.18 26.30 -15.15
CA LEU A 773 13.51 25.57 -16.35
C LEU A 773 12.27 24.84 -16.84
N VAL A 774 12.01 24.87 -18.15
CA VAL A 774 10.90 24.13 -18.78
C VAL A 774 11.46 23.06 -19.71
N GLN A 775 10.58 22.27 -20.34
CA GLN A 775 10.99 21.19 -21.24
C GLN A 775 12.09 21.59 -22.24
N GLY A 776 13.14 20.78 -22.27
CA GLY A 776 14.32 20.96 -23.12
C GLY A 776 15.42 21.85 -22.52
N ASP A 777 15.16 22.55 -21.41
CA ASP A 777 16.20 23.24 -20.65
C ASP A 777 17.03 22.24 -19.84
N THR A 778 18.28 22.60 -19.56
CA THR A 778 19.24 21.76 -18.83
C THR A 778 19.95 22.54 -17.74
N LEU A 779 20.38 21.83 -16.71
CA LEU A 779 21.28 22.36 -15.69
C LEU A 779 22.39 21.35 -15.41
N THR A 780 23.56 21.83 -15.03
CA THR A 780 24.70 21.00 -14.65
C THR A 780 25.24 21.50 -13.32
N ILE A 781 25.40 20.60 -12.37
CA ILE A 781 26.19 20.83 -11.17
C ILE A 781 27.56 20.24 -11.43
N THR A 782 28.60 21.07 -11.44
CA THR A 782 29.98 20.62 -11.69
C THR A 782 30.51 19.79 -10.53
N SER A 783 31.67 19.16 -10.72
CA SER A 783 32.41 18.49 -9.64
C SER A 783 32.79 19.43 -8.49
N SER A 784 33.02 20.72 -8.76
CA SER A 784 33.24 21.76 -7.75
C SER A 784 31.94 22.22 -7.05
N GLY A 785 30.78 21.74 -7.51
CA GLY A 785 29.48 22.08 -6.97
C GLY A 785 28.90 23.39 -7.51
N GLU A 786 29.37 23.89 -8.66
CA GLU A 786 28.81 25.08 -9.32
C GLU A 786 27.63 24.72 -10.21
N LEU A 787 26.58 25.53 -10.15
CA LEU A 787 25.38 25.39 -10.98
C LEU A 787 25.51 26.19 -12.29
N ASN A 788 25.42 25.49 -13.41
CA ASN A 788 25.33 26.06 -14.75
C ASN A 788 23.95 25.76 -15.34
N VAL A 789 23.22 26.78 -15.76
CA VAL A 789 21.87 26.65 -16.35
C VAL A 789 21.90 27.05 -17.82
N ASN A 790 21.32 26.22 -18.67
CA ASN A 790 21.20 26.46 -20.10
C ASN A 790 19.72 26.45 -20.53
N LEU A 791 19.25 27.61 -20.99
CA LEU A 791 17.90 27.81 -21.50
C LEU A 791 17.87 27.55 -23.01
N SER A 792 17.12 26.54 -23.41
CA SER A 792 17.00 26.07 -24.79
C SER A 792 16.05 26.93 -25.62
N SER A 793 16.27 26.96 -26.94
CA SER A 793 15.31 27.48 -27.92
C SER A 793 14.26 26.44 -28.33
N HIS A 794 14.26 25.26 -27.71
CA HIS A 794 13.27 24.20 -27.94
C HIS A 794 11.84 24.75 -27.87
N GLY A 795 10.99 24.31 -28.80
CA GLY A 795 9.63 24.85 -28.96
C GLY A 795 9.57 26.27 -29.53
N GLY A 796 10.66 26.77 -30.13
CA GLY A 796 10.71 28.10 -30.74
C GLY A 796 10.77 29.25 -29.75
N ARG A 797 11.33 29.02 -28.54
CA ARG A 797 11.37 30.02 -27.45
C ARG A 797 12.50 31.05 -27.66
N PRO A 798 12.18 32.32 -28.02
CA PRO A 798 13.19 33.36 -28.20
C PRO A 798 13.69 33.91 -26.86
N LEU A 799 14.78 34.67 -26.89
CA LEU A 799 15.19 35.50 -25.75
C LEU A 799 14.20 36.65 -25.56
N LEU A 800 13.79 36.90 -24.32
CA LEU A 800 12.91 38.01 -23.97
C LEU A 800 13.76 39.18 -23.46
N PRO A 801 13.72 40.35 -24.14
CA PRO A 801 14.59 41.47 -23.81
C PRO A 801 14.24 42.10 -22.45
N LEU A 802 15.19 42.83 -21.89
CA LEU A 802 14.91 43.83 -20.85
C LEU A 802 14.35 45.07 -21.54
N VAL A 803 13.23 45.60 -21.04
CA VAL A 803 12.63 46.85 -21.52
C VAL A 803 12.75 47.87 -20.39
N GLN A 804 13.71 48.79 -20.51
CA GLN A 804 14.06 49.72 -19.43
C GLN A 804 12.88 50.62 -19.01
N SER A 805 11.96 50.90 -19.92
CA SER A 805 10.74 51.70 -19.68
C SER A 805 9.54 50.90 -19.19
N ALA A 806 9.65 49.56 -19.07
CA ALA A 806 8.53 48.74 -18.64
C ALA A 806 8.22 48.99 -17.16
N ALA A 807 6.93 49.11 -16.83
CA ALA A 807 6.47 49.23 -15.46
C ALA A 807 6.83 47.96 -14.65
N ALA A 808 7.08 48.15 -13.36
CA ALA A 808 7.25 47.03 -12.43
C ALA A 808 5.99 46.17 -12.42
N VAL A 809 6.16 44.84 -12.47
CA VAL A 809 5.04 43.91 -12.36
C VAL A 809 4.65 43.79 -10.89
N THR A 810 3.37 43.93 -10.58
CA THR A 810 2.85 43.72 -9.23
C THR A 810 1.96 42.49 -9.17
N GLN A 811 1.95 41.82 -8.02
CA GLN A 811 1.06 40.70 -7.78
C GLN A 811 0.50 40.74 -6.35
N THR A 812 -0.79 40.48 -6.22
CA THR A 812 -1.42 40.30 -4.89
C THR A 812 -1.60 38.82 -4.63
N LYS A 813 -1.88 38.45 -3.37
CA LYS A 813 -2.16 37.04 -3.02
C LYS A 813 -0.99 36.12 -3.41
N ILE A 814 0.25 36.61 -3.27
CA ILE A 814 1.45 35.96 -3.84
C ILE A 814 1.68 34.54 -3.31
N MET A 815 1.19 34.24 -2.10
CA MET A 815 1.34 32.95 -1.42
C MET A 815 0.03 32.15 -1.33
N ASP A 816 -1.11 32.64 -1.85
CA ASP A 816 -2.39 31.92 -1.74
C ASP A 816 -2.27 30.53 -2.34
N TYR A 817 -2.66 29.52 -1.56
CA TYR A 817 -2.50 28.13 -1.94
C TYR A 817 -3.31 27.81 -3.19
N GLY A 818 -2.71 27.09 -4.15
CA GLY A 818 -3.38 26.76 -5.42
C GLY A 818 -3.30 27.86 -6.49
N SER A 819 -2.78 29.05 -6.18
CA SER A 819 -2.89 30.20 -7.09
C SER A 819 -1.85 30.26 -8.20
N SER A 820 -0.69 29.62 -8.02
CA SER A 820 0.50 29.76 -8.89
C SER A 820 0.97 31.21 -9.08
N ASN A 821 0.67 32.10 -8.13
CA ASN A 821 0.85 33.54 -8.33
C ASN A 821 2.30 33.98 -8.47
N MET A 822 3.26 33.30 -7.81
CA MET A 822 4.69 33.61 -8.01
C MET A 822 5.16 33.26 -9.43
N LEU A 823 4.79 32.10 -9.96
CA LEU A 823 5.07 31.73 -11.34
C LEU A 823 4.44 32.70 -12.33
N LYS A 824 3.16 33.07 -12.14
CA LYS A 824 2.46 34.08 -12.96
C LYS A 824 3.18 35.43 -12.93
N MET A 825 3.63 35.87 -11.76
CA MET A 825 4.38 37.13 -11.61
C MET A 825 5.71 37.09 -12.38
N ALA A 826 6.48 36.01 -12.25
CA ALA A 826 7.74 35.84 -12.97
C ALA A 826 7.54 35.75 -14.49
N ARG A 827 6.47 35.08 -14.95
CA ARG A 827 6.09 35.03 -16.36
C ARG A 827 5.76 36.41 -16.92
N SER A 828 4.93 37.18 -16.20
CA SER A 828 4.60 38.56 -16.58
C SER A 828 5.85 39.42 -16.64
N MET A 829 6.76 39.32 -15.66
CA MET A 829 8.05 40.02 -15.67
C MET A 829 8.87 39.66 -16.92
N GLY A 830 8.86 38.38 -17.31
CA GLY A 830 9.45 37.86 -18.55
C GLY A 830 8.90 38.56 -19.80
N LEU A 831 7.58 38.48 -19.99
CA LEU A 831 6.85 38.94 -21.18
C LEU A 831 6.87 40.45 -21.35
N THR A 832 6.74 41.22 -20.27
CA THR A 832 6.75 42.68 -20.34
C THR A 832 8.16 43.26 -20.47
N GLY A 833 9.19 42.45 -20.20
CA GLY A 833 10.57 42.92 -20.12
C GLY A 833 10.89 43.71 -18.86
N ALA A 834 10.01 43.71 -17.85
CA ALA A 834 10.19 44.46 -16.61
C ALA A 834 11.48 44.09 -15.87
N SER A 835 12.16 45.10 -15.32
CA SER A 835 13.37 44.92 -14.51
C SER A 835 13.09 44.41 -13.10
N THR A 836 11.89 44.70 -12.56
CA THR A 836 11.46 44.33 -11.22
C THR A 836 10.04 43.77 -11.23
N ALA A 837 9.77 42.86 -10.30
CA ALA A 837 8.43 42.42 -9.98
C ALA A 837 8.27 42.24 -8.46
N THR A 838 7.13 42.64 -7.91
CA THR A 838 6.88 42.59 -6.47
C THR A 838 5.52 41.99 -6.18
N GLY A 839 5.48 40.98 -5.30
CA GLY A 839 4.28 40.29 -4.90
C GLY A 839 4.07 40.38 -3.39
N THR A 840 2.83 40.56 -2.93
CA THR A 840 2.48 40.56 -1.49
C THR A 840 1.30 39.65 -1.18
N ASN A 841 1.24 39.10 0.03
CA ASN A 841 0.07 38.39 0.56
C ASN A 841 -0.81 39.25 1.49
N ALA A 842 -0.57 40.57 1.58
CA ALA A 842 -1.31 41.46 2.49
C ALA A 842 -2.84 41.48 2.29
N THR A 843 -3.32 41.18 1.08
CA THR A 843 -4.75 41.10 0.74
C THR A 843 -5.22 39.65 0.55
N SER A 844 -4.51 38.68 1.12
CA SER A 844 -4.89 37.27 1.06
C SER A 844 -6.23 37.03 1.76
N SER A 845 -7.06 36.20 1.14
CA SER A 845 -8.35 35.76 1.69
C SER A 845 -8.40 34.24 1.86
N ASP A 846 -7.28 33.55 1.60
CA ASP A 846 -7.16 32.11 1.79
C ASP A 846 -7.05 31.81 3.28
N GLY A 847 -7.95 30.98 3.81
CA GLY A 847 -8.00 30.60 5.22
C GLY A 847 -6.71 29.94 5.76
N ARG A 848 -5.80 29.53 4.87
CA ARG A 848 -4.46 29.04 5.19
C ARG A 848 -3.44 30.18 5.40
N THR A 849 -3.61 31.29 4.69
CA THR A 849 -2.66 32.41 4.62
C THR A 849 -3.20 33.74 5.14
N THR A 850 -4.47 33.82 5.57
CA THR A 850 -5.09 34.98 6.23
C THR A 850 -4.48 35.18 7.61
N GLN A 851 -3.48 36.06 7.75
CA GLN A 851 -2.72 36.15 9.00
C GLN A 851 -2.10 37.53 9.30
N SER A 852 -1.61 37.63 10.55
CA SER A 852 -1.12 38.79 11.31
C SER A 852 0.19 39.43 10.84
N GLN A 853 0.93 38.77 9.94
CA GLN A 853 2.17 39.27 9.32
C GLN A 853 2.11 39.06 7.81
N ALA A 854 2.26 40.14 7.03
CA ALA A 854 2.37 40.03 5.58
C ALA A 854 3.85 39.87 5.17
N PHE A 855 4.08 39.25 4.02
CA PHE A 855 5.37 39.12 3.36
C PHE A 855 5.28 39.72 1.96
N THR A 856 6.39 40.32 1.55
CA THR A 856 6.66 40.78 0.20
C THR A 856 7.79 39.97 -0.41
N LEU A 857 7.56 39.55 -1.66
CA LEU A 857 8.50 38.81 -2.48
C LEU A 857 8.88 39.69 -3.67
N THR A 858 10.18 39.93 -3.85
CA THR A 858 10.70 40.78 -4.91
C THR A 858 11.61 40.00 -5.84
N LEU A 859 11.34 40.10 -7.14
CA LEU A 859 12.18 39.61 -8.22
C LEU A 859 12.88 40.79 -8.89
N THR A 860 14.16 40.65 -9.23
CA THR A 860 14.92 41.68 -9.96
C THR A 860 15.83 41.04 -11.00
N ARG A 861 15.82 41.60 -12.23
CA ARG A 861 16.78 41.24 -13.28
C ARG A 861 18.13 41.90 -12.95
N GLY A 862 19.12 41.08 -12.63
CA GLY A 862 20.50 41.51 -12.43
C GLY A 862 21.36 41.24 -13.66
N ALA A 863 22.67 41.44 -13.49
CA ALA A 863 23.65 40.97 -14.47
C ALA A 863 23.55 39.45 -14.63
N GLY A 864 23.55 38.98 -15.88
CA GLY A 864 23.44 37.56 -16.23
C GLY A 864 22.03 36.96 -16.11
N THR A 865 21.00 37.77 -15.79
CA THR A 865 19.60 37.32 -15.88
C THR A 865 19.20 37.15 -17.35
N ALA A 866 18.58 36.02 -17.67
CA ALA A 866 18.00 35.79 -18.99
C ALA A 866 16.61 35.15 -18.85
N PHE A 867 15.72 35.54 -19.75
CA PHE A 867 14.40 34.94 -19.93
C PHE A 867 14.30 34.39 -21.35
N ARG A 868 13.70 33.21 -21.50
CA ARG A 868 13.29 32.66 -22.80
C ARG A 868 11.87 32.13 -22.73
N GLY A 869 11.05 32.44 -23.72
CA GLY A 869 9.73 31.85 -23.77
C GLY A 869 8.74 32.51 -24.73
N VAL A 870 7.61 31.84 -24.91
CA VAL A 870 6.41 32.32 -25.59
C VAL A 870 5.18 31.87 -24.81
N GLY A 871 4.17 32.74 -24.68
CA GLY A 871 2.95 32.43 -23.93
C GLY A 871 3.27 31.96 -22.50
N ASP A 872 2.76 30.77 -22.15
CA ASP A 872 2.98 30.15 -20.82
C ASP A 872 4.29 29.36 -20.69
N SER A 873 5.00 29.10 -21.80
CA SER A 873 6.27 28.37 -21.79
C SER A 873 7.44 29.34 -21.61
N ILE A 874 7.61 29.83 -20.38
CA ILE A 874 8.68 30.78 -20.02
C ILE A 874 9.62 30.14 -19.01
N SER A 875 10.91 30.29 -19.29
CA SER A 875 12.03 29.90 -18.46
C SER A 875 12.89 31.12 -18.12
N TYR A 876 13.58 31.06 -17.00
CA TYR A 876 14.51 32.11 -16.60
C TYR A 876 15.68 31.57 -15.79
N THR A 877 16.76 32.34 -15.75
CA THR A 877 17.96 32.03 -14.98
C THR A 877 18.51 33.29 -14.32
N ASN A 878 19.15 33.13 -13.16
CA ASN A 878 19.83 34.20 -12.41
C ASN A 878 18.92 35.39 -12.02
N VAL A 879 17.62 35.17 -11.81
CA VAL A 879 16.74 36.22 -11.27
C VAL A 879 17.05 36.38 -9.79
N ASN A 880 17.28 37.61 -9.33
CA ASN A 880 17.46 37.86 -7.90
C ASN A 880 16.10 37.74 -7.20
N LEU A 881 16.04 36.96 -6.13
CA LEU A 881 14.87 36.78 -5.28
C LEU A 881 15.17 37.29 -3.86
N ALA A 882 14.25 38.09 -3.34
CA ALA A 882 14.21 38.50 -1.93
C ALA A 882 12.82 38.26 -1.35
N ILE A 883 12.77 37.90 -0.07
CA ILE A 883 11.54 37.75 0.71
C ILE A 883 11.74 38.51 2.00
N ALA A 884 10.81 39.39 2.35
CA ALA A 884 10.85 40.17 3.58
C ALA A 884 9.43 40.32 4.16
N PRO A 885 9.28 40.52 5.48
CA PRO A 885 8.02 41.01 6.04
C PRO A 885 7.65 42.35 5.41
N ASN A 886 6.35 42.57 5.26
CA ASN A 886 5.78 43.79 4.68
C ASN A 886 5.77 44.96 5.67
#